data_AF-A0A7X1KUP9-F1
#
_entry.id   AF-A0A7X1KUP9-F1
#
_cell.length_a   1.000
_cell.length_b   1.000
_cell.length_c   1.000
_cell.angle_alpha   90.00
_cell.angle_beta   90.00
_cell.angle_gamma   90.00
#
_symmetry.space_group_name_H-M   'P 1'
#
loop_
_entity.id
_entity.type
_entity.pdbx_description
1 polymer ?
#
loop_
_entity_poly.entity_id
_entity_poly.type
_entity_poly.pdbx_seq_one_letter_code
_entity_poly.pdbx_strand_id
1 'polypeptide(L)'
;MAVATATQLLASMAIDTHPDAFYWHRFDNAQSSHRSFSGYAHMGPPSETMTFTELVMRRFRASDQDNADLLHVMGGFYTGDARAGWFDERNEVRLAPDKVLNALWHIDFAAAYRQALATFWTDNGPGVQTLIRINCLRAAVDAAQAGAMMRQQVQCVFDGLGCEYAMAPTLADLTGSHPPSHGVTVSTLQIAGHGFASVLCFKASGGECLLYLAGRDKAFEVFADVKAAQAWLHQQLQDVQRRERLLDHGRLLEPAAALARARSLALLAKKPLALFAAKVSWPSIAADAAHWLQGQTREQMLAEANLQLHSNSELRQQLWIGYLGAGVHLFGAAAMVSWPIALIVVVASAGKFALNVERAVNAGAATDRRAALYASIFSGIELLLNMTLLIPQRAPQSAELQPLQSRPQVSALTPLLPSAEGLLAVEGEQMIRLHGDLYRVRYDPSLRYWLIVDPQRPYAFTGNYPVRFNDQLQWELMPTGCLRGGGGCLSVSRQMELEPPPVSYVQFEVSATRYEVPLVARAATGELLGDQFRKMLSGEYFDPYTPLNPVLDSLNKLRVQLIEDANAFIAEWRSPGRSPLPVPDASLPPYTAVRRLLDESGALVIGESHQAIASKRFLIENMRALAGDGVDTLYMEHLMTDLHQADLNQVASDGRLPSGLQDYLRDQDLGHRTDPARQYNFTTLVQAARREGIQVRALDCAASYRLDGMDDLYGAGQTLRQRVFSYHASRVIAARTALPGRGKWIALVGDTHASTYKGVPGLAQLHDVTALRIVDAGAGQQTNITLDPGEYYLPSMGRGDGVVKADWRLALTVREAPFTYLDPSLAPSGVIRP
;
A
#
# COMPACT_ATOMS: atom_id res chain seq x y z
N MET A 1 -23.85 3.00 26.31
CA MET A 1 -24.14 1.55 26.30
C MET A 1 -22.85 0.76 26.46
N ALA A 2 -21.87 0.89 25.56
CA ALA A 2 -20.55 0.25 25.67
C ALA A 2 -19.88 0.45 27.03
N VAL A 3 -19.73 1.71 27.48
CA VAL A 3 -19.18 2.04 28.82
C VAL A 3 -19.95 1.35 29.96
N ALA A 4 -21.27 1.25 29.89
CA ALA A 4 -22.07 0.60 30.93
C ALA A 4 -21.86 -0.92 30.94
N THR A 5 -21.83 -1.55 29.76
CA THR A 5 -21.52 -2.98 29.60
C THR A 5 -20.09 -3.29 30.07
N ALA A 6 -19.13 -2.44 29.69
CA ALA A 6 -17.74 -2.53 30.11
C ALA A 6 -17.59 -2.38 31.63
N THR A 7 -18.26 -1.40 32.23
CA THR A 7 -18.28 -1.19 33.68
C THR A 7 -18.87 -2.39 34.42
N GLN A 8 -19.96 -2.97 33.92
CA GLN A 8 -20.57 -4.17 34.51
C GLN A 8 -19.63 -5.39 34.43
N LEU A 9 -18.94 -5.56 33.30
CA LEU A 9 -17.95 -6.63 33.11
C LEU A 9 -16.77 -6.45 34.06
N LEU A 10 -16.22 -5.23 34.18
CA LEU A 10 -15.13 -4.92 35.11
C LEU A 10 -15.54 -5.12 36.58
N ALA A 11 -16.76 -4.73 36.95
CA ALA A 11 -17.28 -4.94 38.30
C ALA A 11 -17.35 -6.44 38.66
N SER A 12 -17.74 -7.31 37.71
CA SER A 12 -17.71 -8.77 37.90
C SER A 12 -16.30 -9.35 38.13
N MET A 13 -15.26 -8.59 37.76
CA MET A 13 -13.85 -8.94 37.93
C MET A 13 -13.18 -8.15 39.08
N ALA A 14 -13.97 -7.48 39.91
CA ALA A 14 -13.52 -6.65 41.02
C ALA A 14 -12.62 -5.47 40.61
N ILE A 15 -12.83 -4.92 39.40
CA ILE A 15 -12.19 -3.69 38.93
C ILE A 15 -13.21 -2.55 39.00
N ASP A 16 -12.97 -1.56 39.87
CA ASP A 16 -13.82 -0.38 40.09
C ASP A 16 -13.31 0.88 39.35
N THR A 17 -12.59 0.67 38.25
CA THR A 17 -11.99 1.76 37.47
C THR A 17 -12.82 2.03 36.22
N HIS A 18 -12.92 3.30 35.80
CA HIS A 18 -13.61 3.66 34.57
C HIS A 18 -12.96 2.93 33.37
N PRO A 19 -13.74 2.28 32.47
CA PRO A 19 -13.20 1.43 31.41
C PRO A 19 -12.33 2.17 30.36
N ASP A 20 -12.43 3.49 30.29
CA ASP A 20 -11.57 4.33 29.42
C ASP A 20 -10.32 4.88 30.11
N ALA A 21 -10.10 4.57 31.39
CA ALA A 21 -8.95 5.05 32.15
C ALA A 21 -7.70 4.16 32.01
N PHE A 22 -7.82 3.06 31.27
CA PHE A 22 -6.72 2.13 30.99
C PHE A 22 -6.96 1.42 29.66
N TYR A 23 -5.90 0.79 29.16
CA TYR A 23 -5.80 0.30 27.79
C TYR A 23 -5.39 -1.17 27.78
N TRP A 24 -6.00 -1.94 26.88
CA TRP A 24 -5.41 -3.15 26.34
C TRP A 24 -4.33 -2.76 25.32
N HIS A 25 -3.12 -3.28 25.52
CA HIS A 25 -2.02 -3.14 24.58
C HIS A 25 -1.56 -4.50 24.09
N ARG A 26 -1.23 -4.58 22.79
CA ARG A 26 -0.53 -5.70 22.17
C ARG A 26 0.86 -5.28 21.75
N PHE A 27 1.81 -6.19 21.85
CA PHE A 27 3.21 -5.96 21.52
C PHE A 27 3.75 -7.08 20.65
N ASP A 28 4.73 -6.75 19.83
CA ASP A 28 5.50 -7.72 19.04
C ASP A 28 6.81 -8.12 19.75
N ASN A 29 6.94 -7.70 21.01
CA ASN A 29 8.04 -8.03 21.90
C ASN A 29 7.50 -8.38 23.29
N ALA A 30 8.27 -9.16 24.03
CA ALA A 30 8.04 -9.42 25.44
C ALA A 30 9.36 -9.73 26.15
N GLN A 31 9.48 -9.28 27.39
CA GLN A 31 10.60 -9.58 28.26
C GLN A 31 10.06 -10.19 29.54
N SER A 32 10.63 -11.32 29.99
CA SER A 32 10.21 -11.92 31.25
C SER A 32 10.46 -10.97 32.42
N SER A 33 9.44 -10.75 33.24
CA SER A 33 9.52 -9.96 34.46
C SER A 33 8.86 -10.72 35.60
N HIS A 34 9.64 -11.07 36.62
CA HIS A 34 9.13 -11.71 37.83
C HIS A 34 8.34 -10.75 38.73
N ARG A 35 8.28 -9.46 38.36
CA ARG A 35 7.63 -8.40 39.15
C ARG A 35 6.28 -7.98 38.56
N SER A 36 6.03 -8.21 37.28
CA SER A 36 4.76 -7.89 36.64
C SER A 36 3.71 -8.98 36.86
N PHE A 37 2.44 -8.60 36.82
CA PHE A 37 1.27 -9.45 37.03
C PHE A 37 1.15 -10.54 35.96
N SER A 38 1.45 -10.22 34.70
CA SER A 38 1.43 -11.21 33.60
C SER A 38 2.67 -12.10 33.56
N GLY A 39 3.74 -11.73 34.28
CA GLY A 39 5.07 -12.34 34.16
C GLY A 39 5.91 -11.79 33.00
N TYR A 40 5.39 -10.80 32.26
CA TYR A 40 6.05 -10.16 31.14
C TYR A 40 6.00 -8.62 31.24
N ALA A 41 6.99 -7.96 30.65
CA ALA A 41 7.07 -6.51 30.47
C ALA A 41 7.38 -6.22 29.00
N HIS A 42 6.99 -5.03 28.53
CA HIS A 42 7.12 -4.63 27.13
C HIS A 42 7.74 -3.24 26.99
N MET A 43 8.42 -3.03 25.87
CA MET A 43 9.12 -1.78 25.58
C MET A 43 8.76 -1.28 24.18
N GLY A 44 8.61 0.03 24.04
CA GLY A 44 8.29 0.67 22.77
C GLY A 44 6.79 0.73 22.50
N PRO A 45 6.39 1.29 21.35
CA PRO A 45 4.99 1.49 21.04
C PRO A 45 4.28 0.14 20.83
N PRO A 46 3.08 -0.05 21.43
CA PRO A 46 2.27 -1.24 21.18
C PRO A 46 1.82 -1.32 19.71
N SER A 47 1.75 -2.53 19.15
CA SER A 47 1.23 -2.80 17.80
C SER A 47 -0.30 -2.65 17.72
N GLU A 48 -1.00 -2.72 18.86
CA GLU A 48 -2.42 -2.43 18.98
C GLU A 48 -2.72 -1.81 20.35
N THR A 49 -3.60 -0.81 20.37
CA THR A 49 -4.07 -0.14 21.60
C THR A 49 -5.57 0.01 21.53
N MET A 50 -6.24 -0.37 22.62
CA MET A 50 -7.68 -0.17 22.79
C MET A 50 -7.98 0.20 24.23
N THR A 51 -8.89 1.13 24.48
CA THR A 51 -9.53 1.24 25.81
C THR A 51 -10.30 -0.04 26.14
N PHE A 52 -10.65 -0.26 27.41
CA PHE A 52 -11.48 -1.40 27.76
C PHE A 52 -12.88 -1.33 27.10
N THR A 53 -13.41 -0.13 26.93
CA THR A 53 -14.69 0.09 26.19
C THR A 53 -14.56 -0.34 24.73
N GLU A 54 -13.47 0.04 24.05
CA GLU A 54 -13.20 -0.36 22.68
C GLU A 54 -13.01 -1.88 22.56
N LEU A 55 -12.35 -2.52 23.53
CA LEU A 55 -12.17 -3.97 23.56
C LEU A 55 -13.52 -4.71 23.68
N VAL A 56 -14.48 -4.19 24.45
CA VAL A 56 -15.84 -4.77 24.51
C VAL A 56 -16.56 -4.69 23.16
N MET A 57 -16.32 -3.63 22.39
CA MET A 57 -16.93 -3.42 21.07
C MET A 57 -16.27 -4.26 19.97
N ARG A 58 -14.92 -4.27 19.95
CA ARG A 58 -14.11 -4.87 18.88
C ARG A 58 -13.73 -6.32 19.13
N ARG A 59 -13.77 -6.77 20.39
CA ARG A 59 -13.36 -8.10 20.85
C ARG A 59 -11.86 -8.36 20.64
N PHE A 60 -11.36 -9.44 21.25
CA PHE A 60 -10.05 -9.98 20.89
C PHE A 60 -10.09 -10.64 19.51
N ARG A 61 -8.94 -10.80 18.86
CA ARG A 61 -8.84 -11.38 17.51
C ARG A 61 -9.29 -12.84 17.55
N ALA A 62 -9.70 -13.39 16.41
CA ALA A 62 -10.04 -14.80 16.29
C ALA A 62 -8.87 -15.71 16.71
N SER A 63 -7.64 -15.37 16.31
CA SER A 63 -6.42 -16.12 16.69
C SER A 63 -6.12 -16.11 18.18
N ASP A 64 -6.57 -15.09 18.91
CA ASP A 64 -6.40 -15.01 20.37
C ASP A 64 -7.37 -15.96 21.10
N GLN A 65 -8.47 -16.36 20.45
CA GLN A 65 -9.40 -17.33 21.01
C GLN A 65 -8.77 -18.72 21.08
N ASP A 66 -7.96 -19.06 20.08
CA ASP A 66 -7.25 -20.34 20.00
C ASP A 66 -5.95 -20.34 20.82
N ASN A 67 -5.35 -19.17 21.04
CA ASN A 67 -4.08 -19.00 21.75
C ASN A 67 -4.22 -17.99 22.90
N ALA A 68 -5.18 -18.23 23.80
CA ALA A 68 -5.48 -17.32 24.91
C ALA A 68 -4.32 -17.17 25.91
N ASP A 69 -3.40 -18.13 25.94
CA ASP A 69 -2.15 -18.08 26.70
C ASP A 69 -1.20 -16.99 26.17
N LEU A 70 -1.12 -16.81 24.86
CA LEU A 70 -0.30 -15.77 24.24
C LEU A 70 -0.77 -14.35 24.57
N LEU A 71 -2.02 -14.16 25.01
CA LEU A 71 -2.50 -12.85 25.43
C LEU A 71 -1.74 -12.31 26.66
N HIS A 72 -1.28 -13.19 27.55
CA HIS A 72 -0.46 -12.79 28.71
C HIS A 72 0.98 -12.47 28.32
N VAL A 73 1.45 -13.08 27.22
CA VAL A 73 2.84 -12.99 26.78
C VAL A 73 3.03 -11.81 25.85
N MET A 74 2.09 -11.56 24.93
CA MET A 74 2.16 -10.55 23.87
C MET A 74 1.22 -9.36 24.13
N GLY A 75 0.63 -9.27 25.32
CA GLY A 75 -0.26 -8.18 25.67
C GLY A 75 -0.51 -8.03 27.15
N GLY A 76 -1.22 -6.97 27.50
CA GLY A 76 -1.58 -6.69 28.89
C GLY A 76 -2.45 -5.43 29.01
N PHE A 77 -2.99 -5.22 30.21
CA PHE A 77 -3.74 -4.01 30.53
C PHE A 77 -2.84 -3.01 31.27
N TYR A 78 -2.86 -1.75 30.84
CA TYR A 78 -1.99 -0.72 31.39
C TYR A 78 -2.71 0.62 31.50
N THR A 79 -2.34 1.42 32.49
CA THR A 79 -2.85 2.78 32.71
C THR A 79 -2.16 3.82 31.83
N GLY A 80 -0.94 3.54 31.36
CA GLY A 80 -0.24 4.39 30.40
C GLY A 80 -0.80 4.23 28.99
N ASP A 81 -0.88 5.32 28.23
CA ASP A 81 -1.26 5.27 26.81
C ASP A 81 -0.11 4.72 25.94
N ALA A 82 -0.32 4.62 24.63
CA ALA A 82 0.66 4.10 23.68
C ALA A 82 2.02 4.84 23.67
N ARG A 83 2.16 5.99 24.36
CA ARG A 83 3.38 6.80 24.44
C ARG A 83 4.20 6.53 25.70
N ALA A 84 3.72 5.71 26.64
CA ALA A 84 4.37 5.46 27.92
C ALA A 84 5.80 4.86 27.81
N GLY A 85 6.15 4.29 26.65
CA GLY A 85 7.50 3.79 26.32
C GLY A 85 7.91 2.51 27.03
N TRP A 86 7.42 2.27 28.25
CA TRP A 86 7.57 1.06 29.04
C TRP A 86 6.23 0.62 29.62
N PHE A 87 5.99 -0.68 29.59
CA PHE A 87 4.76 -1.32 30.06
C PHE A 87 5.14 -2.49 30.98
N ASP A 88 5.03 -2.27 32.28
CA ASP A 88 5.51 -3.18 33.33
C ASP A 88 4.74 -2.99 34.64
N GLU A 89 5.27 -3.50 35.76
CA GLU A 89 4.58 -3.45 37.06
C GLU A 89 4.25 -2.03 37.57
N ARG A 90 4.87 -1.00 36.98
CA ARG A 90 4.67 0.40 37.39
C ARG A 90 3.39 1.01 36.82
N ASN A 91 2.87 0.48 35.72
CA ASN A 91 1.66 0.98 35.06
C ASN A 91 0.66 -0.11 34.67
N GLU A 92 0.91 -1.38 35.01
CA GLU A 92 -0.02 -2.48 34.77
C GLU A 92 -1.34 -2.32 35.54
N VAL A 93 -2.41 -2.81 34.93
CA VAL A 93 -3.69 -3.10 35.56
C VAL A 93 -3.75 -4.60 35.77
N ARG A 94 -3.98 -5.05 37.01
CA ARG A 94 -4.01 -6.46 37.41
C ARG A 94 -5.29 -7.16 36.94
N LEU A 95 -5.46 -7.23 35.62
CA LEU A 95 -6.59 -7.80 34.93
C LEU A 95 -6.07 -8.87 33.97
N ALA A 96 -6.58 -10.09 34.10
CA ALA A 96 -6.11 -11.23 33.33
C ALA A 96 -6.81 -11.27 31.95
N PRO A 97 -6.08 -11.20 30.83
CA PRO A 97 -6.68 -11.13 29.48
C PRO A 97 -7.54 -12.33 29.11
N ASP A 98 -7.16 -13.53 29.54
CA ASP A 98 -7.94 -14.77 29.35
C ASP A 98 -9.30 -14.72 30.09
N LYS A 99 -9.35 -14.14 31.30
CA LYS A 99 -10.61 -13.93 32.02
C LYS A 99 -11.51 -12.92 31.30
N VAL A 100 -10.91 -11.86 30.75
CA VAL A 100 -11.62 -10.88 29.92
C VAL A 100 -12.17 -11.55 28.67
N LEU A 101 -11.36 -12.34 27.98
CA LEU A 101 -11.75 -13.09 26.78
C LEU A 101 -12.95 -14.00 27.07
N ASN A 102 -12.90 -14.76 28.17
CA ASN A 102 -14.01 -15.64 28.58
C ASN A 102 -15.27 -14.86 28.95
N ALA A 103 -15.15 -13.74 29.67
CA ALA A 103 -16.31 -12.93 30.03
C ALA A 103 -16.98 -12.29 28.80
N LEU A 104 -16.18 -11.89 27.80
CA LEU A 104 -16.71 -11.34 26.55
C LEU A 104 -17.58 -12.36 25.79
N TRP A 105 -17.31 -13.67 25.89
CA TRP A 105 -18.18 -14.71 25.30
C TRP A 105 -19.57 -14.79 25.93
N HIS A 106 -19.73 -14.35 27.17
CA HIS A 106 -21.02 -14.29 27.84
C HIS A 106 -21.85 -13.04 27.47
N ILE A 107 -21.31 -12.15 26.63
CA ILE A 107 -21.96 -10.91 26.21
C ILE A 107 -22.07 -10.87 24.68
N ASP A 108 -23.24 -10.49 24.17
CA ASP A 108 -23.44 -10.17 22.76
C ASP A 108 -23.74 -8.68 22.61
N PHE A 109 -22.68 -7.87 22.74
CA PHE A 109 -22.78 -6.41 22.67
C PHE A 109 -23.28 -5.94 21.29
N ALA A 110 -22.87 -6.61 20.22
CA ALA A 110 -23.31 -6.31 18.86
C ALA A 110 -24.82 -6.49 18.71
N ALA A 111 -25.40 -7.58 19.22
CA ALA A 111 -26.84 -7.79 19.21
C ALA A 111 -27.58 -6.74 20.06
N ALA A 112 -27.09 -6.45 21.26
CA ALA A 112 -27.67 -5.42 22.13
C ALA A 112 -27.66 -4.03 21.46
N TYR A 113 -26.58 -3.68 20.74
CA TYR A 113 -26.49 -2.41 20.03
C TYR A 113 -27.44 -2.32 18.85
N ARG A 114 -27.52 -3.39 18.04
CA ARG A 114 -28.48 -3.45 16.93
C ARG A 114 -29.91 -3.31 17.42
N GLN A 115 -30.25 -3.92 18.54
CA GLN A 115 -31.56 -3.76 19.16
C GLN A 115 -31.81 -2.31 19.62
N ALA A 116 -30.83 -1.69 20.30
CA ALA A 116 -30.93 -0.30 20.72
C ALA A 116 -31.07 0.67 19.53
N LEU A 117 -30.33 0.42 18.44
CA LEU A 117 -30.42 1.19 17.20
C LEU A 117 -31.78 1.01 16.53
N ALA A 118 -32.32 -0.21 16.50
CA ALA A 118 -33.66 -0.47 15.98
C ALA A 118 -34.75 0.25 16.79
N THR A 119 -34.68 0.20 18.13
CA THR A 119 -35.58 0.94 19.02
C THR A 119 -35.48 2.45 18.80
N PHE A 120 -34.26 2.99 18.69
CA PHE A 120 -34.05 4.40 18.38
C PHE A 120 -34.78 4.85 17.11
N TRP A 121 -34.63 4.09 16.02
CA TRP A 121 -35.27 4.43 14.74
C TRP A 121 -36.79 4.30 14.79
N THR A 122 -37.32 3.34 15.56
CA THR A 122 -38.76 3.21 15.81
C THR A 122 -39.30 4.42 16.58
N ASP A 123 -38.61 4.84 17.64
CA ASP A 123 -39.09 5.88 18.55
C ASP A 123 -38.86 7.30 17.99
N ASN A 124 -37.77 7.50 17.23
CA ASN A 124 -37.29 8.83 16.83
C ASN A 124 -37.33 9.07 15.31
N GLY A 125 -37.71 8.08 14.50
CA GLY A 125 -37.74 8.19 13.04
C GLY A 125 -38.40 9.48 12.53
N PRO A 126 -39.66 9.77 12.90
CA PRO A 126 -40.34 11.01 12.49
C PRO A 126 -39.61 12.30 12.91
N GLY A 127 -38.99 12.29 14.10
CA GLY A 127 -38.18 13.41 14.59
C GLY A 127 -36.88 13.60 13.77
N VAL A 128 -36.24 12.51 13.39
CA VAL A 128 -35.04 12.53 12.53
C VAL A 128 -35.36 13.10 11.15
N GLN A 129 -36.47 12.69 10.53
CA GLN A 129 -36.93 13.25 9.26
C GLN A 129 -37.16 14.77 9.37
N THR A 130 -37.82 15.20 10.45
CA THR A 130 -38.09 16.62 10.75
C THR A 130 -36.77 17.41 10.85
N LEU A 131 -35.78 16.89 11.58
CA LEU A 131 -34.46 17.51 11.71
C LEU A 131 -33.71 17.60 10.37
N ILE A 132 -33.75 16.56 9.54
CA ILE A 132 -33.13 16.58 8.21
C ILE A 132 -33.74 17.69 7.36
N ARG A 133 -35.06 17.85 7.39
CA ARG A 133 -35.76 18.92 6.67
C ARG A 133 -35.33 20.30 7.16
N ILE A 134 -35.39 20.53 8.48
CA ILE A 134 -34.97 21.78 9.12
C ILE A 134 -33.54 22.14 8.73
N ASN A 135 -32.61 21.19 8.79
CA ASN A 135 -31.21 21.44 8.49
C ASN A 135 -30.97 21.81 7.03
N CYS A 136 -31.64 21.15 6.10
CA CYS A 136 -31.52 21.47 4.67
C CYS A 136 -32.09 22.86 4.36
N LEU A 137 -33.26 23.19 4.90
CA LEU A 137 -33.89 24.51 4.75
C LEU A 137 -33.03 25.62 5.36
N ARG A 138 -32.54 25.40 6.59
CA ARG A 138 -31.62 26.31 7.27
C ARG A 138 -30.36 26.54 6.44
N ALA A 139 -29.75 25.49 5.90
CA ALA A 139 -28.54 25.61 5.10
C ALA A 139 -28.75 26.45 3.83
N ALA A 140 -29.94 26.40 3.21
CA ALA A 140 -30.28 27.24 2.08
C ALA A 140 -30.45 28.72 2.48
N VAL A 141 -31.06 28.96 3.65
CA VAL A 141 -31.19 30.30 4.24
C VAL A 141 -29.81 30.89 4.58
N ASP A 142 -28.96 30.13 5.27
CA ASP A 142 -27.60 30.54 5.64
C ASP A 142 -26.78 30.88 4.38
N ALA A 143 -26.89 30.08 3.33
CA ALA A 143 -26.24 30.33 2.04
C ALA A 143 -26.76 31.62 1.37
N ALA A 144 -28.05 31.93 1.47
CA ALA A 144 -28.60 33.18 0.94
C ALA A 144 -28.17 34.40 1.75
N GLN A 145 -28.09 34.31 3.08
CA GLN A 145 -27.57 35.38 3.94
C GLN A 145 -26.09 35.66 3.66
N ALA A 146 -25.31 34.61 3.35
CA ALA A 146 -23.92 34.73 2.94
C ALA A 146 -23.76 35.23 1.48
N GLY A 147 -24.85 35.49 0.75
CA GLY A 147 -24.83 35.93 -0.65
C GLY A 147 -24.48 34.84 -1.66
N ALA A 148 -24.45 33.57 -1.26
CA ALA A 148 -24.14 32.42 -2.10
C ALA A 148 -25.36 31.85 -2.85
N MET A 149 -26.58 32.20 -2.44
CA MET A 149 -27.83 31.79 -3.08
C MET A 149 -28.81 32.96 -3.23
N MET A 150 -29.59 32.95 -4.31
CA MET A 150 -30.68 33.90 -4.53
C MET A 150 -31.97 33.45 -3.85
N ARG A 151 -32.89 34.37 -3.57
CA ARG A 151 -34.20 34.07 -2.97
C ARG A 151 -35.00 33.02 -3.76
N GLN A 152 -34.97 33.10 -5.09
CA GLN A 152 -35.65 32.12 -5.96
C GLN A 152 -35.05 30.71 -5.83
N GLN A 153 -33.73 30.61 -5.60
CA GLN A 153 -33.04 29.34 -5.40
C GLN A 153 -33.37 28.76 -4.02
N VAL A 154 -33.50 29.61 -2.99
CA VAL A 154 -34.00 29.17 -1.67
C VAL A 154 -35.43 28.65 -1.80
N GLN A 155 -36.32 29.36 -2.48
CA GLN A 155 -37.70 28.90 -2.73
C GLN A 155 -37.71 27.52 -3.39
N CYS A 156 -36.83 27.27 -4.37
CA CYS A 156 -36.72 25.95 -5.01
C CYS A 156 -36.35 24.84 -4.01
N VAL A 157 -35.50 25.10 -3.01
CA VAL A 157 -35.19 24.12 -1.95
C VAL A 157 -36.42 23.85 -1.08
N PHE A 158 -37.19 24.88 -0.71
CA PHE A 158 -38.43 24.73 0.05
C PHE A 158 -39.49 23.93 -0.72
N ASP A 159 -39.71 24.28 -1.99
CA ASP A 159 -40.65 23.57 -2.87
C ASP A 159 -40.24 22.10 -3.04
N GLY A 160 -38.95 21.83 -3.19
CA GLY A 160 -38.41 20.47 -3.31
C GLY A 160 -38.50 19.65 -2.02
N LEU A 161 -38.56 20.30 -0.86
CA LEU A 161 -38.83 19.66 0.43
C LEU A 161 -40.32 19.68 0.80
N GLY A 162 -41.18 20.13 -0.12
CA GLY A 162 -42.64 20.14 0.03
C GLY A 162 -43.14 21.13 1.08
N CYS A 163 -42.40 22.19 1.36
CA CYS A 163 -42.81 23.27 2.26
C CYS A 163 -43.55 24.36 1.47
N GLU A 164 -44.86 24.47 1.65
CA GLU A 164 -45.74 25.34 0.85
C GLU A 164 -45.41 26.84 0.98
N TYR A 165 -44.94 27.27 2.17
CA TYR A 165 -44.64 28.68 2.46
C TYR A 165 -43.17 28.89 2.88
N ALA A 166 -42.29 29.14 1.92
CA ALA A 166 -40.83 29.19 2.16
C ALA A 166 -40.35 30.25 3.15
N MET A 167 -41.14 31.29 3.39
CA MET A 167 -40.78 32.42 4.24
C MET A 167 -41.56 32.46 5.56
N ALA A 168 -42.37 31.43 5.85
CA ALA A 168 -43.10 31.26 7.10
C ALA A 168 -43.45 29.76 7.34
N PRO A 169 -42.45 28.87 7.48
CA PRO A 169 -42.70 27.45 7.68
C PRO A 169 -43.43 27.20 9.00
N THR A 170 -44.50 26.41 8.96
CA THR A 170 -45.22 25.93 10.14
C THR A 170 -44.65 24.59 10.63
N LEU A 171 -44.98 24.19 11.86
CA LEU A 171 -44.60 22.86 12.35
C LEU A 171 -45.18 21.72 11.48
N ALA A 172 -46.34 21.95 10.86
CA ALA A 172 -46.95 21.00 9.95
C ALA A 172 -46.12 20.82 8.66
N ASP A 173 -45.50 21.90 8.16
CA ASP A 173 -44.59 21.86 7.00
C ASP A 173 -43.29 21.11 7.32
N LEU A 174 -42.88 21.11 8.60
CA LEU A 174 -41.63 20.51 9.04
C LEU A 174 -41.75 19.03 9.44
N THR A 175 -42.96 18.55 9.73
CA THR A 175 -43.22 17.18 10.21
C THR A 175 -43.99 16.37 9.16
N GLY A 176 -43.97 15.03 9.25
CA GLY A 176 -44.69 14.17 8.29
C GLY A 176 -44.02 14.10 6.91
N SER A 177 -44.68 13.44 5.94
CA SER A 177 -44.14 13.20 4.60
C SER A 177 -44.65 14.23 3.59
N HIS A 178 -43.73 14.96 2.96
CA HIS A 178 -44.05 16.01 1.98
C HIS A 178 -43.27 15.79 0.67
N PRO A 179 -43.92 15.39 -0.43
CA PRO A 179 -43.26 15.25 -1.72
C PRO A 179 -42.91 16.61 -2.34
N PRO A 180 -42.00 16.66 -3.33
CA PRO A 180 -41.69 17.89 -4.06
C PRO A 180 -42.93 18.53 -4.70
N SER A 181 -42.98 19.86 -4.69
CA SER A 181 -44.10 20.67 -5.18
C SER A 181 -43.65 21.68 -6.24
N HIS A 182 -44.61 22.42 -6.83
CA HIS A 182 -44.37 23.55 -7.75
C HIS A 182 -43.43 23.26 -8.95
N GLY A 183 -43.43 22.01 -9.43
CA GLY A 183 -42.62 21.59 -10.57
C GLY A 183 -41.13 21.42 -10.28
N VAL A 184 -40.70 21.48 -9.02
CA VAL A 184 -39.34 21.16 -8.60
C VAL A 184 -39.15 19.64 -8.59
N THR A 185 -38.04 19.17 -9.15
CA THR A 185 -37.65 17.76 -9.04
C THR A 185 -36.44 17.62 -8.14
N VAL A 186 -36.50 16.66 -7.22
CA VAL A 186 -35.36 16.31 -6.36
C VAL A 186 -34.77 15.00 -6.85
N SER A 187 -33.45 14.94 -7.02
CA SER A 187 -32.74 13.78 -7.53
C SER A 187 -31.55 13.42 -6.65
N THR A 188 -31.17 12.15 -6.67
CA THR A 188 -29.94 11.65 -6.04
C THR A 188 -28.77 11.71 -7.02
N LEU A 189 -27.53 11.72 -6.51
CA LEU A 189 -26.35 11.60 -7.36
C LEU A 189 -25.90 10.13 -7.47
N GLN A 190 -25.70 9.67 -8.69
CA GLN A 190 -25.02 8.41 -8.99
C GLN A 190 -23.90 8.63 -10.01
N ILE A 191 -22.72 8.05 -9.73
CA ILE A 191 -21.58 8.07 -10.66
C ILE A 191 -21.11 6.63 -10.90
N ALA A 192 -21.14 6.20 -12.16
CA ALA A 192 -20.79 4.83 -12.58
C ALA A 192 -21.55 3.74 -11.80
N GLY A 193 -22.81 3.99 -11.44
CA GLY A 193 -23.65 3.07 -10.66
C GLY A 193 -23.45 3.14 -9.14
N HIS A 194 -22.52 3.98 -8.65
CA HIS A 194 -22.34 4.21 -7.21
C HIS A 194 -23.20 5.39 -6.74
N GLY A 195 -24.07 5.14 -5.77
CA GLY A 195 -24.92 6.15 -5.15
C GLY A 195 -24.20 6.97 -4.07
N PHE A 196 -24.44 8.28 -4.11
CA PHE A 196 -24.02 9.23 -3.09
C PHE A 196 -25.21 9.53 -2.17
N ALA A 197 -25.24 8.78 -1.06
CA ALA A 197 -26.37 8.66 -0.14
C ALA A 197 -26.77 9.98 0.56
N SER A 198 -25.86 10.95 0.63
CA SER A 198 -26.09 12.25 1.29
C SER A 198 -26.02 13.45 0.35
N VAL A 199 -26.19 13.22 -0.96
CA VAL A 199 -26.20 14.27 -1.99
C VAL A 199 -27.56 14.35 -2.68
N LEU A 200 -28.16 15.54 -2.68
CA LEU A 200 -29.40 15.83 -3.41
C LEU A 200 -29.14 16.91 -4.47
N CYS A 201 -29.74 16.81 -5.66
CA CYS A 201 -29.87 17.93 -6.60
C CYS A 201 -31.34 18.33 -6.67
N PHE A 202 -31.62 19.60 -6.37
CA PHE A 202 -32.90 20.26 -6.59
C PHE A 202 -32.84 20.92 -7.97
N LYS A 203 -33.76 20.55 -8.86
CA LYS A 203 -33.85 21.14 -10.20
C LYS A 203 -35.06 22.06 -10.26
N ALA A 204 -34.79 23.35 -10.49
CA ALA A 204 -35.82 24.35 -10.67
C ALA A 204 -36.48 24.22 -12.05
N SER A 205 -37.69 24.76 -12.20
CA SER A 205 -38.41 24.83 -13.48
C SER A 205 -37.66 25.60 -14.57
N GLY A 206 -36.73 26.49 -14.19
CA GLY A 206 -35.83 27.22 -15.09
C GLY A 206 -34.59 26.46 -15.56
N GLY A 207 -34.38 25.21 -15.13
CA GLY A 207 -33.25 24.37 -15.55
C GLY A 207 -32.01 24.41 -14.65
N GLU A 208 -31.95 25.34 -13.68
CA GLU A 208 -30.89 25.41 -12.67
C GLU A 208 -30.84 24.13 -11.80
N CYS A 209 -29.64 23.68 -11.42
CA CYS A 209 -29.44 22.60 -10.44
C CYS A 209 -28.75 23.15 -9.19
N LEU A 210 -29.36 22.89 -8.04
CA LEU A 210 -28.84 23.22 -6.71
C LEU A 210 -28.40 21.92 -6.05
N LEU A 211 -27.09 21.72 -5.92
CA LEU A 211 -26.51 20.52 -5.32
C LEU A 211 -26.32 20.73 -3.82
N TYR A 212 -27.07 19.97 -3.03
CA TYR A 212 -26.96 19.91 -1.58
C TYR A 212 -26.01 18.80 -1.16
N LEU A 213 -24.93 19.18 -0.46
CA LEU A 213 -23.94 18.31 0.14
C LEU A 213 -24.15 18.32 1.66
N ALA A 214 -24.98 17.39 2.16
CA ALA A 214 -25.40 17.40 3.56
C ALA A 214 -24.20 17.44 4.51
N GLY A 215 -24.25 18.27 5.55
CA GLY A 215 -23.19 18.35 6.58
C GLY A 215 -21.89 19.07 6.21
N ARG A 216 -21.79 19.70 5.03
CA ARG A 216 -20.65 20.58 4.68
C ARG A 216 -20.81 21.99 5.25
N ASP A 217 -19.70 22.72 5.43
CA ASP A 217 -19.75 24.15 5.82
C ASP A 217 -20.33 25.01 4.70
N LYS A 218 -19.95 24.72 3.45
CA LYS A 218 -20.66 25.16 2.25
C LYS A 218 -21.56 24.02 1.78
N ALA A 219 -22.81 24.04 2.24
CA ALA A 219 -23.76 22.95 2.02
C ALA A 219 -24.41 22.97 0.63
N PHE A 220 -24.45 24.13 -0.05
CA PHE A 220 -25.04 24.28 -1.38
C PHE A 220 -24.02 24.74 -2.42
N GLU A 221 -24.08 24.10 -3.59
CA GLU A 221 -23.44 24.52 -4.82
C GLU A 221 -24.51 24.78 -5.90
N VAL A 222 -24.45 25.94 -6.54
CA VAL A 222 -25.46 26.40 -7.49
C VAL A 222 -24.92 26.33 -8.91
N PHE A 223 -25.68 25.73 -9.82
CA PHE A 223 -25.29 25.55 -11.21
C PHE A 223 -26.40 26.00 -12.17
N ALA A 224 -26.00 26.61 -13.28
CA ALA A 224 -26.92 27.05 -14.33
C ALA A 224 -27.71 25.88 -14.95
N ASP A 225 -27.09 24.70 -15.05
CA ASP A 225 -27.71 23.48 -15.54
C ASP A 225 -27.00 22.22 -15.02
N VAL A 226 -27.53 21.04 -15.38
CA VAL A 226 -26.95 19.74 -15.02
C VAL A 226 -25.56 19.52 -15.65
N LYS A 227 -25.28 20.11 -16.81
CA LYS A 227 -23.97 19.96 -17.49
C LYS A 227 -22.88 20.69 -16.70
N ALA A 228 -23.18 21.89 -16.20
CA ALA A 228 -22.29 22.64 -15.31
C ALA A 228 -22.02 21.87 -14.01
N ALA A 229 -23.05 21.25 -13.42
CA ALA A 229 -22.88 20.39 -12.24
C ALA A 229 -21.98 19.16 -12.54
N GLN A 230 -22.13 18.52 -13.70
CA GLN A 230 -21.28 17.41 -14.13
C GLN A 230 -19.82 17.86 -14.35
N ALA A 231 -19.59 19.04 -14.94
CA ALA A 231 -18.25 19.59 -15.09
C ALA A 231 -17.58 19.86 -13.74
N TRP A 232 -18.34 20.39 -12.78
CA TRP A 232 -17.84 20.58 -11.42
C TRP A 232 -17.51 19.25 -10.74
N LEU A 233 -18.37 18.23 -10.83
CA LEU A 233 -18.11 16.89 -10.28
C LEU A 233 -16.85 16.26 -10.89
N HIS A 234 -16.65 16.41 -12.21
CA HIS A 234 -15.46 15.93 -12.90
C HIS A 234 -14.19 16.57 -12.31
N GLN A 235 -14.22 17.89 -12.07
CA GLN A 235 -13.12 18.62 -11.44
C GLN A 235 -12.87 18.15 -9.99
N GLN A 236 -13.90 17.90 -9.19
CA GLN A 236 -13.73 17.42 -7.82
C GLN A 236 -13.02 16.07 -7.76
N LEU A 237 -13.24 15.18 -8.75
CA LEU A 237 -12.66 13.85 -8.76
C LEU A 237 -11.21 13.79 -9.27
N GLN A 238 -10.73 14.84 -9.94
CA GLN A 238 -9.34 14.95 -10.42
C GLN A 238 -8.36 15.17 -9.26
N ASP A 239 -8.76 15.92 -8.24
CA ASP A 239 -7.95 16.19 -7.05
C ASP A 239 -8.17 15.11 -5.97
N VAL A 240 -7.08 14.66 -5.33
CA VAL A 240 -7.14 13.55 -4.36
C VAL A 240 -7.97 13.92 -3.13
N GLN A 241 -7.71 15.09 -2.55
CA GLN A 241 -8.39 15.52 -1.32
C GLN A 241 -9.87 15.84 -1.58
N ARG A 242 -10.18 16.49 -2.71
CA ARG A 242 -11.57 16.78 -3.10
C ARG A 242 -12.34 15.51 -3.45
N ARG A 243 -11.67 14.51 -4.07
CA ARG A 243 -12.25 13.20 -4.35
C ARG A 243 -12.59 12.45 -3.06
N GLU A 244 -11.69 12.41 -2.10
CA GLU A 244 -11.94 11.79 -0.79
C GLU A 244 -13.12 12.47 -0.08
N ARG A 245 -13.15 13.80 -0.08
CA ARG A 245 -14.30 14.56 0.44
C ARG A 245 -15.61 14.21 -0.27
N LEU A 246 -15.62 14.10 -1.59
CA LEU A 246 -16.85 13.71 -2.29
C LEU A 246 -17.27 12.27 -1.95
N LEU A 247 -16.29 11.36 -1.79
CA LEU A 247 -16.51 9.96 -1.41
C LEU A 247 -17.10 9.78 -0.01
N ASP A 248 -16.89 10.74 0.92
CA ASP A 248 -17.54 10.79 2.24
C ASP A 248 -19.07 10.78 2.16
N HIS A 249 -19.62 11.21 1.02
CA HIS A 249 -21.05 11.23 0.78
C HIS A 249 -21.57 9.93 0.14
N GLY A 250 -20.69 9.01 -0.24
CA GLY A 250 -21.02 7.70 -0.80
C GLY A 250 -21.59 6.75 0.25
N ARG A 251 -22.25 5.68 -0.20
CA ARG A 251 -22.60 4.57 0.71
C ARG A 251 -21.36 4.01 1.40
N LEU A 252 -21.53 3.60 2.66
CA LEU A 252 -20.50 2.88 3.40
C LEU A 252 -20.27 1.52 2.73
N LEU A 253 -18.99 1.17 2.54
CA LEU A 253 -18.57 -0.05 1.86
C LEU A 253 -17.47 -0.71 2.70
N GLU A 254 -17.31 -2.02 2.55
CA GLU A 254 -16.14 -2.74 3.02
C GLU A 254 -14.84 -2.10 2.49
N PRO A 255 -13.74 -2.11 3.25
CA PRO A 255 -12.49 -1.42 2.87
C PRO A 255 -11.99 -1.72 1.45
N ALA A 256 -12.04 -3.00 1.03
CA ALA A 256 -11.66 -3.41 -0.32
C ALA A 256 -12.57 -2.80 -1.40
N ALA A 257 -13.88 -2.79 -1.18
CA ALA A 257 -14.85 -2.20 -2.10
C ALA A 257 -14.77 -0.67 -2.12
N ALA A 258 -14.48 -0.02 -0.98
CA ALA A 258 -14.24 1.41 -0.89
C ALA A 258 -13.01 1.82 -1.71
N LEU A 259 -11.91 1.07 -1.61
CA LEU A 259 -10.69 1.29 -2.38
C LEU A 259 -10.91 1.05 -3.88
N ALA A 260 -11.62 -0.02 -4.25
CA ALA A 260 -11.98 -0.30 -5.63
C ALA A 260 -12.83 0.83 -6.24
N ARG A 261 -13.81 1.35 -5.49
CA ARG A 261 -14.61 2.52 -5.89
C ARG A 261 -13.75 3.76 -6.08
N ALA A 262 -12.86 4.06 -5.14
CA ALA A 262 -11.98 5.22 -5.22
C ALA A 262 -11.07 5.16 -6.46
N ARG A 263 -10.48 3.99 -6.75
CA ARG A 263 -9.67 3.75 -7.95
C ARG A 263 -10.50 3.88 -9.23
N SER A 264 -11.68 3.28 -9.28
CA SER A 264 -12.60 3.36 -10.42
C SER A 264 -13.00 4.80 -10.76
N LEU A 265 -13.37 5.59 -9.75
CA LEU A 265 -13.71 7.01 -9.95
C LEU A 265 -12.49 7.86 -10.34
N ALA A 266 -11.29 7.55 -9.81
CA ALA A 266 -10.06 8.23 -10.22
C ALA A 266 -9.72 7.95 -11.69
N LEU A 267 -9.91 6.72 -12.17
CA LEU A 267 -9.75 6.37 -13.59
C LEU A 267 -10.81 7.03 -14.47
N LEU A 268 -12.06 7.07 -14.01
CA LEU A 268 -13.14 7.72 -14.72
C LEU A 268 -12.90 9.24 -14.86
N ALA A 269 -12.34 9.88 -13.83
CA ALA A 269 -12.00 11.31 -13.84
C ALA A 269 -10.89 11.67 -14.85
N LYS A 270 -10.04 10.71 -15.24
CA LYS A 270 -9.03 10.91 -16.31
C LYS A 270 -9.63 10.91 -17.71
N LYS A 271 -10.87 10.44 -17.90
CA LYS A 271 -11.53 10.44 -19.21
C LYS A 271 -12.01 11.87 -19.56
N PRO A 272 -12.17 12.18 -20.86
CA PRO A 272 -12.80 13.43 -21.30
C PRO A 272 -14.17 13.64 -20.63
N LEU A 273 -14.51 14.91 -20.36
CA LEU A 273 -15.73 15.29 -19.64
C LEU A 273 -17.00 14.64 -20.22
N ALA A 274 -17.11 14.50 -21.54
CA ALA A 274 -18.27 13.86 -22.16
C ALA A 274 -18.44 12.38 -21.74
N LEU A 275 -17.35 11.62 -21.64
CA LEU A 275 -17.39 10.22 -21.20
C LEU A 275 -17.63 10.09 -19.69
N PHE A 276 -17.12 11.05 -18.90
CA PHE A 276 -17.46 11.15 -17.49
C PHE A 276 -18.95 11.45 -17.29
N ALA A 277 -19.46 12.49 -17.97
CA ALA A 277 -20.84 12.94 -17.88
C ALA A 277 -21.84 11.82 -18.27
N ALA A 278 -21.50 10.99 -19.25
CA ALA A 278 -22.30 9.81 -19.63
C ALA A 278 -22.42 8.75 -18.52
N LYS A 279 -21.54 8.78 -17.51
CA LYS A 279 -21.58 7.89 -16.34
C LYS A 279 -22.21 8.55 -15.11
N VAL A 280 -22.64 9.81 -15.19
CA VAL A 280 -23.36 10.49 -14.11
C VAL A 280 -24.87 10.40 -14.38
N SER A 281 -25.61 9.87 -13.42
CA SER A 281 -27.07 9.81 -13.47
C SER A 281 -27.68 10.51 -12.26
N TRP A 282 -28.91 10.99 -12.46
CA TRP A 282 -29.69 11.73 -11.46
C TRP A 282 -31.06 11.09 -11.24
N PRO A 283 -31.14 9.94 -10.55
CA PRO A 283 -32.43 9.29 -10.29
C PRO A 283 -33.34 10.20 -9.46
N SER A 284 -34.57 10.39 -9.91
CA SER A 284 -35.57 11.22 -9.23
C SER A 284 -36.08 10.56 -7.95
N ILE A 285 -36.29 11.36 -6.91
CA ILE A 285 -36.98 10.98 -5.68
C ILE A 285 -38.42 11.47 -5.83
N ALA A 286 -39.34 10.53 -6.07
CA ALA A 286 -40.77 10.84 -6.24
C ALA A 286 -41.49 11.05 -4.89
N ALA A 287 -40.90 10.57 -3.80
CA ALA A 287 -41.40 10.73 -2.44
C ALA A 287 -40.74 11.94 -1.76
N ASP A 288 -40.96 12.09 -0.46
CA ASP A 288 -40.30 13.09 0.37
C ASP A 288 -38.77 12.89 0.42
N ALA A 289 -38.01 13.93 0.05
CA ALA A 289 -36.55 13.88 0.03
C ALA A 289 -35.92 13.80 1.44
N ALA A 290 -36.54 14.39 2.46
CA ALA A 290 -36.11 14.25 3.85
C ALA A 290 -36.38 12.82 4.37
N HIS A 291 -37.49 12.21 3.97
CA HIS A 291 -37.75 10.79 4.26
C HIS A 291 -36.72 9.87 3.57
N TRP A 292 -36.37 10.17 2.32
CA TRP A 292 -35.34 9.41 1.60
C TRP A 292 -33.97 9.50 2.28
N LEU A 293 -33.53 10.71 2.66
CA LEU A 293 -32.27 10.91 3.40
C LEU A 293 -32.29 10.24 4.78
N GLN A 294 -33.42 10.26 5.48
CA GLN A 294 -33.61 9.53 6.74
C GLN A 294 -33.38 8.02 6.54
N GLY A 295 -33.96 7.44 5.49
CA GLY A 295 -33.76 6.04 5.12
C GLY A 295 -32.30 5.71 4.82
N GLN A 296 -31.62 6.55 4.03
CA GLN A 296 -30.19 6.37 3.74
C GLN A 296 -29.32 6.51 5.00
N THR A 297 -29.65 7.43 5.91
CA THR A 297 -28.94 7.60 7.19
C THR A 297 -29.09 6.35 8.06
N ARG A 298 -30.29 5.77 8.11
CA ARG A 298 -30.55 4.51 8.82
C ARG A 298 -29.76 3.35 8.24
N GLU A 299 -29.75 3.18 6.92
CA GLU A 299 -28.97 2.14 6.24
C GLU A 299 -27.47 2.29 6.53
N GLN A 300 -26.96 3.52 6.50
CA GLN A 300 -25.55 3.82 6.77
C GLN A 300 -25.17 3.50 8.22
N MET A 301 -25.98 3.89 9.21
CA MET A 301 -25.76 3.53 10.62
C MET A 301 -25.75 2.02 10.86
N LEU A 302 -26.64 1.28 10.18
CA LEU A 302 -26.69 -0.17 10.27
C LEU A 302 -25.45 -0.81 9.63
N ALA A 303 -25.02 -0.32 8.47
CA ALA A 303 -23.79 -0.77 7.82
C ALA A 303 -22.56 -0.50 8.69
N GLU A 304 -22.49 0.65 9.36
CA GLU A 304 -21.40 1.00 10.26
C GLU A 304 -21.36 0.09 11.49
N ALA A 305 -22.53 -0.19 12.07
CA ALA A 305 -22.67 -1.13 13.19
C ALA A 305 -22.18 -2.54 12.80
N ASN A 306 -22.47 -3.00 11.58
CA ASN A 306 -22.04 -4.31 11.09
C ASN A 306 -20.53 -4.37 10.79
N LEU A 307 -19.93 -3.25 10.38
CA LEU A 307 -18.51 -3.15 10.08
C LEU A 307 -17.63 -3.07 11.34
N GLN A 308 -18.12 -2.41 12.39
CA GLN A 308 -17.31 -2.07 13.57
C GLN A 308 -17.52 -3.00 14.77
N LEU A 309 -18.63 -3.75 14.82
CA LEU A 309 -18.98 -4.60 15.95
C LEU A 309 -18.91 -6.07 15.56
N HIS A 310 -18.30 -6.89 16.42
CA HIS A 310 -18.24 -8.34 16.22
C HIS A 310 -19.23 -9.07 17.13
N SER A 311 -20.09 -9.90 16.55
CA SER A 311 -21.01 -10.77 17.30
C SER A 311 -20.36 -12.10 17.69
N ASN A 312 -20.93 -12.77 18.71
CA ASN A 312 -20.49 -14.12 19.10
C ASN A 312 -20.68 -15.13 17.96
N SER A 313 -21.70 -14.96 17.12
CA SER A 313 -21.92 -15.80 15.93
C SER A 313 -20.87 -15.57 14.84
N GLU A 314 -20.46 -14.32 14.59
CA GLU A 314 -19.40 -14.01 13.64
C GLU A 314 -18.05 -14.54 14.11
N LEU A 315 -17.72 -14.39 15.40
CA LEU A 315 -16.50 -14.99 15.98
C LEU A 315 -16.53 -16.52 15.86
N ARG A 316 -17.66 -17.18 16.13
CA ARG A 316 -17.80 -18.64 15.91
C ARG A 316 -17.67 -19.02 14.44
N GLN A 317 -18.22 -18.22 13.54
CA GLN A 317 -18.09 -18.44 12.11
C GLN A 317 -16.63 -18.25 11.66
N GLN A 318 -15.91 -17.25 12.18
CA GLN A 318 -14.48 -17.05 11.93
C GLN A 318 -13.63 -18.21 12.48
N LEU A 319 -13.97 -18.78 13.63
CA LEU A 319 -13.32 -19.98 14.18
C LEU A 319 -13.61 -21.24 13.34
N TRP A 320 -14.83 -21.39 12.80
CA TRP A 320 -15.20 -22.47 11.87
C TRP A 320 -14.59 -22.31 10.46
N ILE A 321 -14.42 -21.07 10.01
CA ILE A 321 -13.66 -20.68 8.83
C ILE A 321 -12.18 -20.48 9.24
N GLY A 322 -11.70 -21.03 10.36
CA GLY A 322 -10.32 -20.94 10.87
C GLY A 322 -9.24 -21.61 9.99
N TYR A 323 -9.50 -21.72 8.68
CA TYR A 323 -8.55 -21.94 7.58
C TYR A 323 -8.59 -20.81 6.51
N LEU A 324 -9.39 -19.75 6.69
CA LEU A 324 -9.65 -18.68 5.73
C LEU A 324 -10.19 -17.40 6.44
N GLY A 325 -9.31 -16.65 7.11
CA GLY A 325 -9.37 -15.17 7.10
C GLY A 325 -10.07 -14.36 8.22
N ALA A 326 -9.88 -13.04 8.05
CA ALA A 326 -10.37 -11.82 8.74
C ALA A 326 -9.58 -11.38 10.01
N GLY A 327 -9.15 -10.13 10.25
CA GLY A 327 -9.36 -8.80 9.62
C GLY A 327 -9.93 -7.80 10.66
N VAL A 328 -9.37 -6.59 10.82
CA VAL A 328 -10.01 -5.29 11.22
C VAL A 328 -8.95 -4.16 11.31
N HIS A 329 -9.30 -2.95 10.84
CA HIS A 329 -8.87 -1.59 11.28
C HIS A 329 -8.93 -0.57 10.13
N LEU A 330 -10.09 0.07 9.92
CA LEU A 330 -10.22 1.28 9.11
C LEU A 330 -11.41 2.14 9.53
N PHE A 331 -11.67 2.30 10.83
CA PHE A 331 -12.56 3.34 11.35
C PHE A 331 -12.08 3.81 12.73
N GLY A 332 -11.99 5.13 12.91
CA GLY A 332 -11.67 5.75 14.20
C GLY A 332 -12.72 5.42 15.26
N ALA A 333 -12.28 5.21 16.50
CA ALA A 333 -13.06 4.72 17.63
C ALA A 333 -14.07 5.75 18.21
N ALA A 334 -14.76 6.52 17.38
CA ALA A 334 -15.49 7.69 17.85
C ALA A 334 -16.98 7.78 17.51
N ALA A 335 -17.60 6.69 17.08
CA ALA A 335 -19.01 6.49 17.38
C ALA A 335 -19.04 5.53 18.57
N MET A 336 -19.66 5.93 19.69
CA MET A 336 -20.20 5.07 20.78
C MET A 336 -19.96 5.55 22.23
N VAL A 337 -19.91 6.87 22.46
CA VAL A 337 -20.04 7.41 23.83
C VAL A 337 -21.29 8.30 23.94
N SER A 338 -22.35 7.75 24.53
CA SER A 338 -23.64 8.39 24.88
C SER A 338 -24.61 8.69 23.73
N TRP A 339 -25.89 8.38 23.96
CA TRP A 339 -26.99 8.49 23.00
C TRP A 339 -27.27 9.89 22.39
N PRO A 340 -26.81 11.05 22.92
CA PRO A 340 -26.91 12.32 22.20
C PRO A 340 -25.99 12.41 20.97
N ILE A 341 -24.95 11.56 20.85
CA ILE A 341 -24.02 11.57 19.71
C ILE A 341 -24.63 10.91 18.46
N ALA A 342 -25.61 10.02 18.60
CA ALA A 342 -26.31 9.45 17.45
C ALA A 342 -27.09 10.52 16.65
N LEU A 343 -27.51 11.62 17.30
CA LEU A 343 -28.13 12.77 16.61
C LEU A 343 -27.11 13.58 15.77
N ILE A 344 -25.81 13.51 16.07
CA ILE A 344 -24.76 14.14 15.24
C ILE A 344 -24.67 13.45 13.87
N VAL A 345 -24.89 12.13 13.81
CA VAL A 345 -24.85 11.33 12.58
C VAL A 345 -26.03 11.64 11.65
N VAL A 346 -27.15 12.14 12.19
CA VAL A 346 -28.31 12.58 11.39
C VAL A 346 -28.04 13.90 10.64
N VAL A 347 -27.01 14.66 11.04
CA VAL A 347 -26.72 16.01 10.52
C VAL A 347 -25.36 16.10 9.81
N ALA A 348 -24.40 15.21 10.11
CA ALA A 348 -23.05 15.24 9.54
C ALA A 348 -22.85 14.15 8.48
N SER A 349 -22.55 14.53 7.23
CA SER A 349 -21.78 13.65 6.34
C SER A 349 -20.40 13.36 6.95
N ALA A 350 -19.76 12.27 6.55
CA ALA A 350 -18.53 11.76 7.17
C ALA A 350 -17.39 12.81 7.30
N GLY A 351 -17.40 13.87 6.49
CA GLY A 351 -16.44 14.99 6.59
C GLY A 351 -16.54 15.83 7.88
N LYS A 352 -17.73 15.97 8.51
CA LYS A 352 -17.87 16.64 9.83
C LYS A 352 -17.74 15.69 11.01
N PHE A 353 -17.76 14.37 10.77
CA PHE A 353 -17.55 13.36 11.80
C PHE A 353 -16.14 13.47 12.37
N ALA A 354 -15.08 13.46 11.53
CA ALA A 354 -13.69 13.51 12.00
C ALA A 354 -13.35 14.75 12.85
N LEU A 355 -13.83 15.94 12.48
CA LEU A 355 -13.52 17.21 13.17
C LEU A 355 -14.38 17.46 14.42
N ASN A 356 -15.64 17.02 14.45
CA ASN A 356 -16.50 17.20 15.63
C ASN A 356 -16.32 16.07 16.65
N VAL A 357 -15.90 14.88 16.22
CA VAL A 357 -15.38 13.82 17.09
C VAL A 357 -14.19 14.33 17.88
N GLU A 358 -13.22 14.96 17.21
CA GLU A 358 -12.01 15.47 17.88
C GLU A 358 -12.36 16.54 18.92
N ARG A 359 -13.34 17.41 18.66
CA ARG A 359 -13.84 18.38 19.65
C ARG A 359 -14.71 17.77 20.74
N ALA A 360 -15.50 16.73 20.46
CA ALA A 360 -16.37 16.07 21.43
C ALA A 360 -15.60 15.12 22.36
N VAL A 361 -14.57 14.46 21.86
CA VAL A 361 -13.63 13.60 22.61
C VAL A 361 -12.75 14.46 23.52
N ASN A 362 -12.32 15.63 23.06
CA ASN A 362 -11.50 16.57 23.85
C ASN A 362 -12.29 17.52 24.77
N ALA A 363 -13.64 17.47 24.78
CA ALA A 363 -14.47 18.27 25.68
C ALA A 363 -14.60 17.58 27.05
N GLY A 364 -14.14 18.27 28.11
CA GLY A 364 -13.90 17.72 29.45
C GLY A 364 -15.14 17.26 30.26
N ALA A 365 -16.38 17.53 29.83
CA ALA A 365 -17.59 17.07 30.54
C ALA A 365 -18.79 16.77 29.61
N ALA A 366 -19.60 15.77 29.98
CA ALA A 366 -20.78 15.31 29.22
C ALA A 366 -21.93 16.33 29.15
N THR A 367 -21.94 17.32 30.04
CA THR A 367 -22.92 18.43 30.07
C THR A 367 -22.70 19.42 28.93
N ASP A 368 -21.45 19.73 28.59
CA ASP A 368 -21.09 20.68 27.54
C ASP A 368 -21.43 20.14 26.14
N ARG A 369 -21.35 18.81 25.98
CA ARG A 369 -21.71 18.08 24.75
C ARG A 369 -23.20 18.20 24.42
N ARG A 370 -24.08 18.20 25.43
CA ARG A 370 -25.54 18.35 25.26
C ARG A 370 -25.93 19.81 25.03
N ALA A 371 -25.29 20.76 25.71
CA ALA A 371 -25.58 22.18 25.57
C ALA A 371 -25.25 22.72 24.16
N ALA A 372 -24.12 22.32 23.57
CA ALA A 372 -23.75 22.70 22.20
C ALA A 372 -24.72 22.13 21.14
N LEU A 373 -25.21 20.90 21.35
CA LEU A 373 -26.20 20.24 20.49
C LEU A 373 -27.54 20.99 20.52
N TYR A 374 -28.09 21.22 21.72
CA TYR A 374 -29.33 21.99 21.88
C TYR A 374 -29.19 23.40 21.30
N ALA A 375 -28.07 24.10 21.56
CA ALA A 375 -27.83 25.43 20.99
C ALA A 375 -27.89 25.41 19.45
N SER A 376 -27.30 24.41 18.78
CA SER A 376 -27.31 24.32 17.31
C SER A 376 -28.70 24.03 16.71
N ILE A 377 -29.49 23.17 17.36
CA ILE A 377 -30.85 22.79 16.96
C ILE A 377 -31.82 23.95 17.22
N PHE A 378 -31.77 24.53 18.42
CA PHE A 378 -32.56 25.70 18.77
C PHE A 378 -32.22 26.91 17.90
N SER A 379 -30.93 27.16 17.59
CA SER A 379 -30.55 28.25 16.65
C SER A 379 -31.11 28.03 15.25
N GLY A 380 -31.19 26.78 14.76
CA GLY A 380 -31.75 26.47 13.45
C GLY A 380 -33.27 26.64 13.39
N ILE A 381 -33.97 26.19 14.43
CA ILE A 381 -35.41 26.39 14.60
C ILE A 381 -35.73 27.87 14.78
N GLU A 382 -34.97 28.58 15.61
CA GLU A 382 -35.11 30.01 15.86
C GLU A 382 -34.85 30.83 14.59
N LEU A 383 -33.84 30.48 13.80
CA LEU A 383 -33.58 31.13 12.51
C LEU A 383 -34.75 30.96 11.54
N LEU A 384 -35.28 29.74 11.39
CA LEU A 384 -36.41 29.46 10.48
C LEU A 384 -37.71 30.13 10.94
N LEU A 385 -37.96 30.18 12.25
CA LEU A 385 -39.15 30.84 12.82
C LEU A 385 -39.03 32.38 12.79
N ASN A 386 -37.81 32.93 12.84
CA ASN A 386 -37.55 34.38 12.79
C ASN A 386 -37.22 34.90 11.38
N MET A 387 -37.37 34.08 10.32
CA MET A 387 -37.11 34.47 8.93
C MET A 387 -37.87 35.72 8.46
N THR A 388 -39.03 35.99 9.06
CA THR A 388 -39.85 37.19 8.78
C THR A 388 -39.24 38.49 9.32
N LEU A 389 -38.36 38.42 10.33
CA LEU A 389 -37.70 39.58 10.97
C LEU A 389 -36.38 39.97 10.30
N LEU A 390 -35.82 39.11 9.44
CA LEU A 390 -34.52 39.29 8.77
C LEU A 390 -34.63 40.05 7.42
N ILE A 391 -35.82 40.53 7.07
CA ILE A 391 -36.01 41.57 6.05
C ILE A 391 -35.65 42.90 6.72
N PRO A 392 -34.62 43.64 6.27
CA PRO A 392 -34.13 44.79 7.00
C PRO A 392 -35.19 45.90 7.04
N GLN A 393 -35.83 46.09 8.19
CA GLN A 393 -36.40 47.40 8.52
C GLN A 393 -35.25 48.30 8.99
N ARG A 394 -35.04 49.41 8.27
CA ARG A 394 -33.96 50.38 8.53
C ARG A 394 -34.03 50.99 9.94
N ALA A 395 -32.85 51.07 10.60
CA ALA A 395 -32.33 52.08 11.56
C ALA A 395 -31.84 51.49 12.91
N PRO A 396 -30.96 52.15 13.70
CA PRO A 396 -29.98 53.23 13.44
C PRO A 396 -28.53 52.88 13.86
N GLN A 397 -27.56 53.71 13.43
CA GLN A 397 -26.16 53.68 13.90
C GLN A 397 -26.06 54.12 15.36
N SER A 398 -25.49 53.29 16.24
CA SER A 398 -24.55 53.68 17.33
C SER A 398 -24.41 52.58 18.38
N ALA A 399 -23.23 51.97 18.49
CA ALA A 399 -22.62 51.52 19.75
C ALA A 399 -21.20 51.01 19.46
N GLU A 400 -20.20 51.86 19.69
CA GLU A 400 -18.80 51.46 19.81
C GLU A 400 -18.59 50.61 21.07
N LEU A 401 -17.78 49.55 21.00
CA LEU A 401 -17.11 48.98 22.18
C LEU A 401 -15.66 48.61 21.82
N GLN A 402 -14.75 49.15 22.64
CA GLN A 402 -13.29 49.18 22.51
C GLN A 402 -12.59 47.87 22.93
N PRO A 403 -11.31 47.67 22.52
CA PRO A 403 -10.53 46.48 22.82
C PRO A 403 -9.83 46.57 24.18
N LEU A 404 -9.81 45.46 24.94
CA LEU A 404 -8.96 45.34 26.11
C LEU A 404 -7.62 44.69 25.74
N GLN A 405 -6.56 45.50 25.83
CA GLN A 405 -5.17 45.06 25.93
C GLN A 405 -4.78 44.91 27.40
N SER A 406 -3.84 44.00 27.68
CA SER A 406 -2.84 44.22 28.74
C SER A 406 -1.46 43.73 28.24
N ARG A 407 -0.42 44.44 28.70
CA ARG A 407 0.95 44.54 28.15
C ARG A 407 1.99 44.31 29.29
N PRO A 408 3.33 44.35 29.03
CA PRO A 408 4.36 43.42 29.55
C PRO A 408 5.37 44.04 30.55
N GLN A 409 6.33 43.23 31.08
CA GLN A 409 7.78 43.56 31.20
C GLN A 409 8.58 42.35 31.80
N VAL A 410 9.61 41.77 31.14
CA VAL A 410 11.06 42.12 31.00
C VAL A 410 11.88 41.79 32.27
N SER A 411 12.95 40.97 32.26
CA SER A 411 14.31 41.21 31.71
C SER A 411 15.09 39.88 31.56
N ALA A 412 15.71 39.57 30.42
CA ALA A 412 17.06 39.97 29.96
C ALA A 412 18.23 39.37 30.76
N LEU A 413 18.81 38.28 30.22
CA LEU A 413 20.24 37.97 30.31
C LEU A 413 20.69 37.37 28.97
N THR A 414 21.72 37.96 28.38
CA THR A 414 22.47 37.51 27.19
C THR A 414 23.91 37.98 27.41
N PRO A 415 24.97 37.35 26.88
CA PRO A 415 25.23 35.94 26.57
C PRO A 415 26.51 35.42 27.28
N LEU A 416 26.69 34.10 27.31
CA LEU A 416 28.04 33.51 27.15
C LEU A 416 27.90 32.51 26.00
N LEU A 417 28.24 32.96 24.79
CA LEU A 417 28.47 32.08 23.65
C LEU A 417 29.65 31.17 24.00
N PRO A 418 29.53 29.83 23.99
CA PRO A 418 30.66 29.01 23.63
C PRO A 418 30.94 29.30 22.14
N SER A 419 32.15 29.76 21.86
CA SER A 419 32.70 30.17 20.56
C SER A 419 31.98 29.59 19.33
N ALA A 420 31.43 30.47 18.49
CA ALA A 420 30.97 30.13 17.14
C ALA A 420 32.14 29.94 16.13
N GLU A 421 33.37 29.81 16.63
CA GLU A 421 34.57 29.66 15.81
C GLU A 421 34.56 28.29 15.12
N GLY A 422 34.69 28.30 13.79
CA GLY A 422 34.68 27.09 12.96
C GLY A 422 33.31 26.63 12.47
N LEU A 423 32.21 27.33 12.79
CA LEU A 423 30.88 27.08 12.19
C LEU A 423 30.77 27.75 10.81
N LEU A 424 30.21 27.01 9.86
CA LEU A 424 29.92 27.46 8.51
C LEU A 424 28.42 27.62 8.37
N ALA A 425 27.96 28.80 7.94
CA ALA A 425 26.56 29.02 7.57
C ALA A 425 26.41 28.80 6.07
N VAL A 426 25.75 27.71 5.69
CA VAL A 426 25.43 27.39 4.28
C VAL A 426 23.92 27.31 4.16
N GLU A 427 23.32 28.17 3.33
CA GLU A 427 21.86 28.21 3.11
C GLU A 427 21.00 28.36 4.37
N GLY A 428 21.52 29.04 5.40
CA GLY A 428 20.83 29.26 6.68
C GLY A 428 20.97 28.12 7.69
N GLU A 429 21.69 27.05 7.33
CA GLU A 429 21.97 25.90 8.18
C GLU A 429 23.36 26.00 8.81
N GLN A 430 23.49 25.53 10.06
CA GLN A 430 24.75 25.54 10.79
C GLN A 430 25.53 24.23 10.56
N MET A 431 26.75 24.37 10.06
CA MET A 431 27.58 23.25 9.62
C MET A 431 28.97 23.33 10.23
N ILE A 432 29.65 22.19 10.39
CA ILE A 432 31.07 22.12 10.76
C ILE A 432 31.83 21.29 9.74
N ARG A 433 33.15 21.52 9.65
CA ARG A 433 34.05 20.67 8.88
C ARG A 433 34.82 19.74 9.82
N LEU A 434 34.60 18.43 9.68
CA LEU A 434 35.24 17.39 10.50
C LEU A 434 35.93 16.39 9.56
N HIS A 435 37.25 16.20 9.69
CA HIS A 435 38.06 15.34 8.81
C HIS A 435 37.96 15.62 7.30
N GLY A 436 37.57 16.84 6.91
CA GLY A 436 37.45 17.26 5.50
C GLY A 436 36.01 17.33 4.99
N ASP A 437 35.09 16.63 5.63
CA ASP A 437 33.66 16.56 5.27
C ASP A 437 32.80 17.56 6.06
N LEU A 438 31.69 17.98 5.46
CA LEU A 438 30.75 18.94 6.06
C LEU A 438 29.59 18.21 6.74
N TYR A 439 29.32 18.60 7.97
CA TYR A 439 28.25 18.02 8.80
C TYR A 439 27.34 19.09 9.35
N ARG A 440 26.02 18.88 9.28
CA ARG A 440 25.04 19.74 9.95
C ARG A 440 25.11 19.54 11.45
N VAL A 441 25.09 20.64 12.19
CA VAL A 441 25.17 20.61 13.65
C VAL A 441 24.07 21.41 14.32
N ARG A 442 23.77 21.04 15.56
CA ARG A 442 22.85 21.73 16.45
C ARG A 442 23.49 21.87 17.83
N TYR A 443 23.33 23.03 18.44
CA TYR A 443 23.76 23.25 19.82
C TYR A 443 22.71 22.71 20.78
N ASP A 444 23.13 21.88 21.74
CA ASP A 444 22.27 21.43 22.84
C ASP A 444 22.49 22.31 24.08
N PRO A 445 21.51 23.14 24.48
CA PRO A 445 21.66 24.05 25.61
C PRO A 445 21.67 23.36 26.97
N SER A 446 21.10 22.15 27.08
CA SER A 446 21.08 21.37 28.33
C SER A 446 22.44 20.73 28.59
N LEU A 447 23.11 20.29 27.53
CA LEU A 447 24.37 19.57 27.60
C LEU A 447 25.60 20.44 27.34
N ARG A 448 25.40 21.66 26.82
CA ARG A 448 26.43 22.69 26.53
C ARG A 448 27.51 22.24 25.52
N TYR A 449 27.17 21.39 24.56
CA TYR A 449 28.04 21.03 23.43
C TYR A 449 27.27 20.99 22.10
N TRP A 450 28.02 20.96 20.99
CA TRP A 450 27.46 20.83 19.65
C TRP A 450 27.26 19.35 19.31
N LEU A 451 26.19 19.06 18.57
CA LEU A 451 25.84 17.72 18.12
C LEU A 451 25.81 17.71 16.59
N ILE A 452 26.49 16.75 15.95
CA ILE A 452 26.21 16.41 14.55
C ILE A 452 24.82 15.76 14.50
N VAL A 453 23.96 16.27 13.60
CA VAL A 453 22.58 15.82 13.45
C VAL A 453 22.30 15.31 12.05
N ASP A 454 21.42 14.31 11.94
CA ASP A 454 20.92 13.83 10.65
C ASP A 454 20.11 14.93 9.95
N PRO A 455 20.42 15.30 8.68
CA PRO A 455 19.68 16.31 7.94
C PRO A 455 18.17 16.01 7.78
N GLN A 456 17.79 14.73 7.68
CA GLN A 456 16.40 14.30 7.53
C GLN A 456 15.69 14.11 8.88
N ARG A 457 16.45 13.98 9.98
CA ARG A 457 15.92 13.79 11.34
C ARG A 457 16.68 14.62 12.38
N PRO A 458 16.66 15.97 12.29
CA PRO A 458 17.50 16.83 13.11
C PRO A 458 17.16 16.85 14.62
N TYR A 459 16.04 16.21 15.00
CA TYR A 459 15.54 16.12 16.38
C TYR A 459 15.53 14.67 16.91
N ALA A 460 16.14 13.70 16.22
CA ALA A 460 16.20 12.32 16.67
C ALA A 460 16.94 12.20 18.02
N PHE A 461 16.50 11.28 18.88
CA PHE A 461 17.10 11.08 20.20
C PHE A 461 18.38 10.21 20.15
N THR A 462 18.56 9.44 19.09
CA THR A 462 19.71 8.56 18.83
C THR A 462 20.36 8.92 17.49
N GLY A 463 21.65 8.64 17.34
CA GLY A 463 22.41 8.98 16.12
C GLY A 463 23.00 10.39 16.08
N ASN A 464 22.96 11.13 17.20
CA ASN A 464 23.65 12.42 17.34
C ASN A 464 25.05 12.22 17.91
N TYR A 465 26.06 12.88 17.34
CA TYR A 465 27.45 12.75 17.79
C TYR A 465 27.92 14.05 18.46
N PRO A 466 28.32 14.02 19.75
CA PRO A 466 28.84 15.19 20.43
C PRO A 466 30.20 15.58 19.88
N VAL A 467 30.34 16.86 19.58
CA VAL A 467 31.55 17.47 19.00
C VAL A 467 31.90 18.73 19.76
N ARG A 468 33.20 18.99 19.87
CA ARG A 468 33.72 20.24 20.45
C ARG A 468 34.79 20.83 19.55
N PHE A 469 34.98 22.13 19.68
CA PHE A 469 36.08 22.85 19.05
C PHE A 469 37.25 22.88 20.02
N ASN A 470 38.42 22.35 19.62
CA ASN A 470 39.58 22.23 20.50
C ASN A 470 40.51 23.45 20.43
N ASP A 471 41.49 23.51 21.33
CA ASP A 471 42.43 24.63 21.46
C ASP A 471 43.37 24.77 20.23
N GLN A 472 43.33 23.80 19.30
CA GLN A 472 44.04 23.80 18.02
C GLN A 472 43.18 24.33 16.85
N LEU A 473 42.00 24.90 17.13
CA LEU A 473 41.05 25.43 16.14
C LEU A 473 40.50 24.36 15.18
N GLN A 474 40.31 23.13 15.67
CA GLN A 474 39.72 22.03 14.89
C GLN A 474 38.51 21.43 15.63
N TRP A 475 37.51 20.98 14.87
CA TRP A 475 36.41 20.19 15.42
C TRP A 475 36.88 18.78 15.70
N GLU A 476 36.55 18.27 16.89
CA GLU A 476 36.81 16.89 17.29
C GLU A 476 35.58 16.24 17.90
N LEU A 477 35.47 14.92 17.72
CA LEU A 477 34.43 14.10 18.36
C LEU A 477 34.75 13.95 19.85
N MET A 478 33.76 14.20 20.68
CA MET A 478 33.91 13.98 22.11
C MET A 478 33.84 12.48 22.43
N PRO A 479 34.80 11.94 23.21
CA PRO A 479 34.73 10.55 23.65
C PRO A 479 33.52 10.35 24.57
N THR A 480 32.75 9.28 24.33
CA THR A 480 31.58 8.92 25.13
C THR A 480 32.01 8.36 26.48
N GLY A 481 31.50 8.95 27.57
CA GLY A 481 31.71 8.43 28.92
C GLY A 481 30.96 7.12 29.11
N CYS A 482 31.68 6.04 29.45
CA CYS A 482 31.06 4.78 29.87
C CYS A 482 30.41 4.94 31.24
N LEU A 483 29.19 4.42 31.41
CA LEU A 483 28.55 4.31 32.73
C LEU A 483 29.21 3.17 33.50
N ARG A 484 29.84 3.47 34.65
CA ARG A 484 30.35 2.43 35.56
C ARG A 484 29.18 1.76 36.27
N GLY A 485 28.74 0.62 35.72
CA GLY A 485 27.67 -0.19 36.31
C GLY A 485 27.11 -1.32 35.43
N GLY A 486 27.75 -1.65 34.31
CA GLY A 486 27.34 -2.77 33.45
C GLY A 486 26.44 -2.39 32.25
N GLY A 487 26.17 -1.09 32.03
CA GLY A 487 25.61 -0.60 30.77
C GLY A 487 26.70 -0.53 29.69
N GLY A 488 26.41 -1.04 28.48
CA GLY A 488 27.33 -1.03 27.36
C GLY A 488 27.79 0.38 26.98
N CYS A 489 29.07 0.53 26.62
CA CYS A 489 29.59 1.77 26.03
C CYS A 489 29.06 1.90 24.58
N LEU A 490 28.78 3.13 24.14
CA LEU A 490 28.49 3.42 22.72
C LEU A 490 29.77 3.21 21.89
N SER A 491 29.94 1.95 21.44
CA SER A 491 30.84 1.27 20.48
C SER A 491 32.23 1.85 20.10
N VAL A 492 33.25 0.97 20.07
CA VAL A 492 33.91 0.43 18.86
C VAL A 492 34.74 -0.80 19.27
N SER A 493 34.44 -1.99 18.71
CA SER A 493 35.40 -3.11 18.65
C SER A 493 35.80 -3.34 17.20
N ARG A 494 37.11 -3.36 16.95
CA ARG A 494 37.75 -3.66 15.68
C ARG A 494 37.45 -5.09 15.23
N GLN A 495 36.41 -5.27 14.44
CA GLN A 495 36.30 -6.21 13.30
C GLN A 495 34.89 -6.01 12.75
N MET A 496 34.84 -5.41 11.56
CA MET A 496 33.60 -5.02 10.91
C MET A 496 32.95 -6.25 10.26
N GLU A 497 32.13 -6.99 11.01
CA GLU A 497 31.00 -7.70 10.42
C GLU A 497 29.82 -6.72 10.46
N LEU A 498 29.42 -6.23 9.28
CA LEU A 498 28.24 -5.40 9.12
C LEU A 498 27.03 -6.26 9.49
N GLU A 499 26.39 -5.97 10.63
CA GLU A 499 24.99 -6.39 10.81
C GLU A 499 24.20 -5.82 9.61
N PRO A 500 23.34 -6.63 8.96
CA PRO A 500 22.54 -6.13 7.85
C PRO A 500 21.69 -4.94 8.34
N PRO A 501 21.54 -3.88 7.53
CA PRO A 501 20.71 -2.74 7.92
C PRO A 501 19.29 -3.24 8.27
N PRO A 502 18.60 -2.61 9.24
CA PRO A 502 17.21 -2.93 9.51
C PRO A 502 16.41 -2.88 8.21
N VAL A 503 15.63 -3.93 7.94
CA VAL A 503 14.87 -4.05 6.69
C VAL A 503 13.99 -2.82 6.54
N SER A 504 14.20 -2.07 5.46
CA SER A 504 13.46 -0.84 5.21
C SER A 504 12.20 -1.14 4.42
N TYR A 505 11.06 -0.94 5.07
CA TYR A 505 9.72 -1.17 4.52
C TYR A 505 9.09 0.09 3.90
N VAL A 506 9.89 1.15 3.68
CA VAL A 506 9.41 2.43 3.17
C VAL A 506 9.18 2.40 1.66
N GLN A 507 8.28 3.27 1.20
CA GLN A 507 8.12 3.54 -0.23
C GLN A 507 9.45 4.06 -0.81
N PHE A 508 9.86 3.56 -1.97
CA PHE A 508 11.09 4.00 -2.62
C PHE A 508 10.81 4.79 -3.89
N GLU A 509 11.67 5.76 -4.19
CA GLU A 509 11.59 6.52 -5.43
C GLU A 509 12.01 5.66 -6.62
N VAL A 510 11.20 5.71 -7.67
CA VAL A 510 11.48 5.04 -8.94
C VAL A 510 12.43 5.90 -9.74
N SER A 511 13.62 5.36 -10.07
CA SER A 511 14.53 6.04 -10.97
C SER A 511 14.07 5.84 -12.41
N ALA A 512 13.86 6.94 -13.15
CA ALA A 512 13.36 6.90 -14.52
C ALA A 512 14.22 6.09 -15.51
N THR A 513 15.46 5.75 -15.16
CA THR A 513 16.42 5.06 -16.04
C THR A 513 16.89 3.69 -15.53
N ARG A 514 16.42 3.25 -14.36
CA ARG A 514 16.81 1.96 -13.76
C ARG A 514 15.59 1.26 -13.20
N TYR A 515 15.16 0.19 -13.86
CA TYR A 515 14.07 -0.70 -13.42
C TYR A 515 14.45 -1.56 -12.19
N GLU A 516 15.54 -1.21 -11.50
CA GLU A 516 16.09 -1.95 -10.37
C GLU A 516 15.51 -1.43 -9.05
N VAL A 517 15.26 -2.35 -8.13
CA VAL A 517 14.90 -1.98 -6.75
C VAL A 517 16.11 -1.34 -6.03
N PRO A 518 15.95 -0.15 -5.43
CA PRO A 518 17.00 0.53 -4.67
C PRO A 518 17.51 -0.30 -3.50
N LEU A 519 18.80 -0.15 -3.16
CA LEU A 519 19.48 -0.96 -2.15
C LEU A 519 18.70 -1.10 -0.83
N VAL A 520 18.14 0.02 -0.36
CA VAL A 520 17.37 0.09 0.90
C VAL A 520 16.12 -0.80 0.93
N ALA A 521 15.52 -1.07 -0.23
CA ALA A 521 14.25 -1.81 -0.35
C ALA A 521 14.43 -3.26 -0.81
N ARG A 522 15.66 -3.70 -1.12
CA ARG A 522 15.94 -5.03 -1.67
C ARG A 522 15.58 -6.16 -0.71
N ALA A 523 15.87 -5.99 0.59
CA ALA A 523 15.54 -7.00 1.60
C ALA A 523 14.01 -7.19 1.70
N ALA A 524 13.25 -6.10 1.80
CA ALA A 524 11.79 -6.14 1.85
C ALA A 524 11.18 -6.64 0.51
N THR A 525 11.79 -6.29 -0.63
CA THR A 525 11.36 -6.87 -1.92
C THR A 525 11.63 -8.36 -1.97
N GLY A 526 12.79 -8.83 -1.50
CA GLY A 526 13.10 -10.26 -1.40
C GLY A 526 12.05 -11.01 -0.58
N GLU A 527 11.63 -10.44 0.55
CA GLU A 527 10.53 -10.97 1.37
C GLU A 527 9.22 -11.02 0.57
N LEU A 528 8.84 -9.92 -0.10
CA LEU A 528 7.64 -9.83 -0.95
C LEU A 528 7.63 -10.82 -2.12
N LEU A 529 8.79 -11.18 -2.66
CA LEU A 529 8.89 -12.14 -3.77
C LEU A 529 8.80 -13.61 -3.33
N GLY A 530 8.76 -13.87 -2.01
CA GLY A 530 8.58 -15.20 -1.44
C GLY A 530 7.20 -15.80 -1.74
N ASP A 531 7.12 -17.13 -1.75
CA ASP A 531 5.91 -17.87 -2.14
C ASP A 531 4.68 -17.51 -1.29
N GLN A 532 4.88 -17.16 -0.02
CA GLN A 532 3.82 -16.75 0.91
C GLN A 532 3.07 -15.49 0.46
N PHE A 533 3.70 -14.59 -0.31
CA PHE A 533 3.11 -13.34 -0.80
C PHE A 533 2.77 -13.39 -2.29
N ARG A 534 2.86 -14.55 -2.94
CA ARG A 534 2.59 -14.69 -4.38
C ARG A 534 1.20 -14.23 -4.79
N LYS A 535 0.17 -14.56 -3.98
CA LYS A 535 -1.20 -14.10 -4.21
C LYS A 535 -1.37 -12.58 -4.01
N MET A 536 -0.47 -11.98 -3.23
CA MET A 536 -0.41 -10.53 -3.04
C MET A 536 0.17 -9.83 -4.27
N LEU A 537 1.23 -10.40 -4.86
CA LEU A 537 1.81 -9.92 -6.12
C LEU A 537 0.82 -9.97 -7.29
N SER A 538 -0.01 -11.03 -7.34
CA SER A 538 -1.05 -11.22 -8.37
C SER A 538 -2.30 -10.38 -8.18
N GLY A 539 -2.50 -9.80 -6.99
CA GLY A 539 -3.73 -9.07 -6.63
C GLY A 539 -4.94 -9.96 -6.34
N GLU A 540 -4.78 -11.29 -6.33
CA GLU A 540 -5.81 -12.25 -5.89
C GLU A 540 -6.07 -12.16 -4.38
N TYR A 541 -5.07 -11.67 -3.63
CA TYR A 541 -5.10 -11.46 -2.20
C TYR A 541 -4.47 -10.10 -1.90
N PHE A 542 -4.94 -9.40 -0.88
CA PHE A 542 -4.34 -8.15 -0.44
C PHE A 542 -4.31 -8.15 1.08
N ASP A 543 -3.11 -8.12 1.64
CA ASP A 543 -2.90 -7.93 3.07
C ASP A 543 -2.64 -6.44 3.30
N PRO A 544 -3.58 -5.65 3.86
CA PRO A 544 -3.39 -4.22 4.12
C PRO A 544 -2.43 -3.92 5.27
N TYR A 545 -2.05 -4.91 6.09
CA TYR A 545 -1.23 -4.71 7.30
C TYR A 545 0.20 -5.17 7.12
N THR A 546 0.51 -5.89 6.04
CA THR A 546 1.91 -6.21 5.76
C THR A 546 2.71 -4.92 5.57
N PRO A 547 3.88 -4.79 6.22
CA PRO A 547 4.79 -3.68 5.97
C PRO A 547 5.34 -3.71 4.54
N LEU A 548 5.06 -4.76 3.76
CA LEU A 548 5.44 -4.88 2.36
C LEU A 548 4.55 -4.07 1.41
N ASN A 549 3.44 -3.48 1.85
CA ASN A 549 2.54 -2.71 0.97
C ASN A 549 3.22 -1.53 0.26
N PRO A 550 3.99 -0.66 0.92
CA PRO A 550 4.70 0.43 0.24
C PRO A 550 5.73 -0.08 -0.78
N VAL A 551 6.33 -1.24 -0.49
CA VAL A 551 7.29 -1.92 -1.37
C VAL A 551 6.57 -2.50 -2.58
N LEU A 552 5.41 -3.14 -2.39
CA LEU A 552 4.56 -3.65 -3.46
C LEU A 552 4.06 -2.51 -4.36
N ASP A 553 3.62 -1.39 -3.79
CA ASP A 553 3.17 -0.23 -4.57
C ASP A 553 4.31 0.36 -5.42
N SER A 554 5.52 0.43 -4.87
CA SER A 554 6.70 0.90 -5.59
C SER A 554 7.12 -0.08 -6.69
N LEU A 555 7.12 -1.38 -6.39
CA LEU A 555 7.36 -2.44 -7.35
C LEU A 555 6.30 -2.44 -8.46
N ASN A 556 5.03 -2.21 -8.15
CA ASN A 556 3.96 -2.06 -9.14
C ASN A 556 4.22 -0.92 -10.13
N LYS A 557 4.65 0.24 -9.64
CA LYS A 557 5.03 1.35 -10.51
C LYS A 557 6.19 0.98 -11.44
N LEU A 558 7.21 0.28 -10.91
CA LEU A 558 8.32 -0.24 -11.71
C LEU A 558 7.84 -1.25 -12.77
N ARG A 559 6.98 -2.21 -12.38
CA ARG A 559 6.39 -3.21 -13.30
C ARG A 559 5.64 -2.54 -14.43
N VAL A 560 4.76 -1.58 -14.12
CA VAL A 560 3.98 -0.83 -15.11
C VAL A 560 4.89 -0.08 -16.07
N GLN A 561 5.85 0.69 -15.55
CA GLN A 561 6.76 1.46 -16.38
C GLN A 561 7.59 0.56 -17.32
N LEU A 562 8.16 -0.53 -16.79
CA LEU A 562 8.93 -1.48 -17.59
C LEU A 562 8.07 -2.15 -18.67
N ILE A 563 6.81 -2.47 -18.38
CA ILE A 563 5.87 -3.05 -19.34
C ILE A 563 5.58 -2.05 -20.47
N GLU A 564 5.28 -0.79 -20.14
CA GLU A 564 5.00 0.26 -21.11
C GLU A 564 6.19 0.50 -22.04
N ASP A 565 7.40 0.64 -21.47
CA ASP A 565 8.62 0.87 -22.23
C ASP A 565 9.01 -0.34 -23.10
N ALA A 566 8.83 -1.57 -22.58
CA ALA A 566 9.06 -2.78 -23.33
C ALA A 566 8.09 -2.91 -24.52
N ASN A 567 6.80 -2.64 -24.29
CA ASN A 567 5.80 -2.68 -25.36
C ASN A 567 6.09 -1.63 -26.45
N ALA A 568 6.45 -0.41 -26.07
CA ALA A 568 6.83 0.65 -27.01
C ALA A 568 8.03 0.24 -27.86
N PHE A 569 9.10 -0.24 -27.22
CA PHE A 569 10.30 -0.69 -27.91
C PHE A 569 10.02 -1.85 -28.87
N ILE A 570 9.28 -2.87 -28.44
CA ILE A 570 8.99 -4.03 -29.29
C ILE A 570 8.10 -3.63 -30.49
N ALA A 571 7.17 -2.69 -30.32
CA ALA A 571 6.32 -2.19 -31.40
C ALA A 571 7.13 -1.42 -32.47
N GLU A 572 8.15 -0.67 -32.05
CA GLU A 572 9.03 0.09 -32.92
C GLU A 572 10.19 -0.73 -33.47
N TRP A 573 10.57 -1.82 -32.81
CA TRP A 573 11.70 -2.64 -33.20
C TRP A 573 11.52 -3.17 -34.62
N ARG A 574 12.59 -3.07 -35.40
CA ARG A 574 12.70 -3.64 -36.73
C ARG A 574 13.95 -4.48 -36.74
N SER A 575 13.84 -5.70 -37.27
CA SER A 575 15.01 -6.55 -37.47
C SER A 575 16.01 -5.82 -38.36
N PRO A 576 17.27 -5.62 -37.94
CA PRO A 576 18.29 -5.01 -38.79
C PRO A 576 18.69 -5.90 -39.98
N GLY A 577 18.08 -7.09 -40.11
CA GLY A 577 18.54 -8.14 -41.00
C GLY A 577 19.61 -8.95 -40.28
N ARG A 578 19.43 -10.28 -40.22
CA ARG A 578 20.39 -11.16 -39.55
C ARG A 578 21.51 -11.53 -40.49
N SER A 579 22.73 -11.63 -39.98
CA SER A 579 23.83 -12.26 -40.70
C SER A 579 23.43 -13.68 -41.17
N PRO A 580 23.83 -14.11 -42.38
CA PRO A 580 23.50 -15.44 -42.89
C PRO A 580 23.95 -16.54 -41.93
N LEU A 581 23.03 -17.42 -41.54
CA LEU A 581 23.32 -18.51 -40.61
C LEU A 581 24.19 -19.57 -41.29
N PRO A 582 25.41 -19.84 -40.80
CA PRO A 582 26.21 -20.94 -41.31
C PRO A 582 25.54 -22.27 -40.98
N VAL A 583 25.61 -23.24 -41.90
CA VAL A 583 25.15 -24.60 -41.64
C VAL A 583 26.17 -25.28 -40.73
N PRO A 584 25.76 -25.86 -39.59
CA PRO A 584 26.69 -26.53 -38.69
C PRO A 584 27.25 -27.80 -39.35
N ASP A 585 28.55 -28.03 -39.18
CA ASP A 585 29.17 -29.31 -39.52
C ASP A 585 28.88 -30.32 -38.40
N ALA A 586 27.94 -31.23 -38.68
CA ALA A 586 27.48 -32.24 -37.75
C ALA A 586 28.56 -33.27 -37.36
N SER A 587 29.73 -33.28 -38.01
CA SER A 587 30.87 -34.13 -37.64
C SER A 587 31.76 -33.52 -36.57
N LEU A 588 31.64 -32.21 -36.30
CA LEU A 588 32.46 -31.54 -35.30
C LEU A 588 32.04 -31.96 -33.87
N PRO A 589 33.01 -32.17 -32.97
CA PRO A 589 32.71 -32.30 -31.56
C PRO A 589 31.90 -31.09 -31.06
N PRO A 590 30.88 -31.27 -30.21
CA PRO A 590 29.99 -30.19 -29.77
C PRO A 590 30.70 -28.95 -29.24
N TYR A 591 31.73 -29.14 -28.40
CA TYR A 591 32.51 -28.03 -27.86
C TYR A 591 33.24 -27.23 -28.95
N THR A 592 33.80 -27.89 -29.95
CA THR A 592 34.49 -27.24 -31.07
C THR A 592 33.55 -26.37 -31.89
N ALA A 593 32.30 -26.81 -32.08
CA ALA A 593 31.28 -26.02 -32.76
C ALA A 593 30.90 -24.78 -31.95
N VAL A 594 30.69 -24.93 -30.63
CA VAL A 594 30.42 -23.80 -29.72
C VAL A 594 31.57 -22.80 -29.68
N ARG A 595 32.82 -23.28 -29.63
CA ARG A 595 34.02 -22.43 -29.68
C ARG A 595 34.05 -21.57 -30.95
N ARG A 596 33.71 -22.14 -32.13
CA ARG A 596 33.64 -21.39 -33.39
C ARG A 596 32.59 -20.28 -33.33
N LEU A 597 31.39 -20.55 -32.82
CA LEU A 597 30.35 -19.53 -32.67
C LEU A 597 30.80 -18.36 -31.78
N LEU A 598 31.50 -18.69 -30.70
CA LEU A 598 32.08 -17.72 -29.77
C LEU A 598 33.26 -16.96 -30.38
N ASP A 599 34.08 -17.58 -31.23
CA ASP A 599 35.16 -16.93 -31.98
C ASP A 599 34.61 -15.95 -33.04
N GLU A 600 33.48 -16.29 -33.68
CA GLU A 600 32.86 -15.48 -34.74
C GLU A 600 32.18 -14.21 -34.22
N SER A 601 31.42 -14.31 -33.13
CA SER A 601 30.57 -13.21 -32.64
C SER A 601 30.97 -12.67 -31.26
N GLY A 602 31.88 -13.34 -30.56
CA GLY A 602 32.21 -13.04 -29.16
C GLY A 602 31.09 -13.36 -28.17
N ALA A 603 30.00 -13.98 -28.62
CA ALA A 603 28.78 -14.13 -27.87
C ALA A 603 28.00 -15.39 -28.25
N LEU A 604 27.21 -15.94 -27.32
CA LEU A 604 26.30 -17.04 -27.61
C LEU A 604 25.08 -16.98 -26.71
N VAL A 605 23.89 -17.18 -27.28
CA VAL A 605 22.66 -17.36 -26.51
C VAL A 605 22.29 -18.83 -26.53
N ILE A 606 22.24 -19.45 -25.36
CA ILE A 606 21.84 -20.84 -25.18
C ILE A 606 20.38 -20.87 -24.68
N GLY A 607 19.51 -21.48 -25.49
CA GLY A 607 18.14 -21.80 -25.11
C GLY A 607 18.05 -23.17 -24.43
N GLU A 608 17.30 -23.25 -23.34
CA GLU A 608 16.99 -24.51 -22.67
C GLU A 608 15.51 -24.62 -22.24
N SER A 609 15.07 -25.86 -22.06
CA SER A 609 13.99 -26.14 -21.11
C SER A 609 14.59 -26.17 -19.71
N HIS A 610 14.04 -25.44 -18.74
CA HIS A 610 14.67 -25.33 -17.41
C HIS A 610 14.85 -26.67 -16.69
N GLN A 611 14.00 -27.66 -16.96
CA GLN A 611 14.10 -29.03 -16.44
C GLN A 611 15.19 -29.87 -17.14
N ALA A 612 15.70 -29.43 -18.29
CA ALA A 612 16.70 -30.17 -19.07
C ALA A 612 18.04 -30.19 -18.33
N ILE A 613 18.74 -31.32 -18.42
CA ILE A 613 20.05 -31.55 -17.80
C ILE A 613 21.17 -31.19 -18.78
N ALA A 614 20.92 -31.39 -20.09
CA ALA A 614 21.92 -31.29 -21.16
C ALA A 614 22.70 -29.97 -21.20
N SER A 615 22.01 -28.83 -21.17
CA SER A 615 22.59 -27.48 -21.19
C SER A 615 23.54 -27.23 -20.02
N LYS A 616 23.07 -27.52 -18.80
CA LYS A 616 23.83 -27.34 -17.56
C LYS A 616 25.02 -28.28 -17.52
N ARG A 617 24.84 -29.55 -17.91
CA ARG A 617 25.93 -30.51 -18.06
C ARG A 617 26.99 -30.02 -19.03
N PHE A 618 26.58 -29.60 -20.22
CA PHE A 618 27.51 -29.08 -21.24
C PHE A 618 28.34 -27.92 -20.70
N LEU A 619 27.70 -26.94 -20.08
CA LEU A 619 28.40 -25.78 -19.52
C LEU A 619 29.33 -26.16 -18.37
N ILE A 620 28.89 -27.00 -17.43
CA ILE A 620 29.69 -27.43 -16.27
C ILE A 620 30.92 -28.23 -16.72
N GLU A 621 30.74 -29.22 -17.58
CA GLU A 621 31.83 -30.10 -18.05
C GLU A 621 32.86 -29.32 -18.90
N ASN A 622 32.45 -28.24 -19.56
CA ASN A 622 33.31 -27.45 -20.43
C ASN A 622 33.73 -26.10 -19.83
N MET A 623 33.39 -25.80 -18.57
CA MET A 623 33.56 -24.47 -17.98
C MET A 623 35.00 -23.97 -18.03
N ARG A 624 35.96 -24.84 -17.72
CA ARG A 624 37.39 -24.53 -17.80
C ARG A 624 37.86 -24.22 -19.21
N ALA A 625 37.36 -24.96 -20.20
CA ALA A 625 37.71 -24.72 -21.59
C ALA A 625 37.11 -23.38 -22.07
N LEU A 626 35.86 -23.09 -21.69
CA LEU A 626 35.19 -21.82 -22.00
C LEU A 626 35.99 -20.63 -21.44
N ALA A 627 36.45 -20.71 -20.19
CA ALA A 627 37.31 -19.70 -19.59
C ALA A 627 38.63 -19.53 -20.36
N GLY A 628 39.27 -20.65 -20.72
CA GLY A 628 40.49 -20.65 -21.54
C GLY A 628 40.31 -20.04 -22.93
N ASP A 629 39.13 -20.19 -23.52
CA ASP A 629 38.76 -19.61 -24.82
C ASP A 629 38.26 -18.15 -24.72
N GLY A 630 38.40 -17.54 -23.54
CA GLY A 630 38.16 -16.11 -23.31
C GLY A 630 36.72 -15.77 -22.94
N VAL A 631 35.89 -16.75 -22.56
CA VAL A 631 34.56 -16.47 -21.97
C VAL A 631 34.76 -15.95 -20.55
N ASP A 632 34.34 -14.72 -20.29
CA ASP A 632 34.47 -14.08 -18.98
C ASP A 632 33.14 -13.89 -18.26
N THR A 633 32.02 -14.13 -18.96
CA THR A 633 30.67 -13.87 -18.46
C THR A 633 29.69 -14.98 -18.82
N LEU A 634 28.95 -15.43 -17.81
CA LEU A 634 27.77 -16.27 -17.98
C LEU A 634 26.54 -15.49 -17.47
N TYR A 635 25.70 -15.04 -18.40
CA TYR A 635 24.41 -14.46 -18.08
C TYR A 635 23.37 -15.55 -17.83
N MET A 636 22.52 -15.38 -16.83
CA MET A 636 21.50 -16.36 -16.46
C MET A 636 20.14 -15.70 -16.25
N GLU A 637 19.11 -16.29 -16.85
CA GLU A 637 17.71 -16.05 -16.49
C GLU A 637 17.44 -16.48 -15.03
N HIS A 638 16.36 -15.96 -14.42
CA HIS A 638 15.92 -16.21 -13.05
C HIS A 638 16.75 -15.51 -11.98
N LEU A 639 18.02 -15.21 -12.25
CA LEU A 639 18.82 -14.37 -11.37
C LEU A 639 18.45 -12.89 -11.60
N MET A 640 18.22 -12.17 -10.49
CA MET A 640 17.77 -10.78 -10.47
C MET A 640 18.95 -9.84 -10.17
N THR A 641 19.09 -8.79 -10.98
CA THR A 641 20.16 -7.78 -10.95
C THR A 641 20.15 -6.96 -9.67
N ASP A 642 18.96 -6.65 -9.18
CA ASP A 642 18.76 -5.95 -7.91
C ASP A 642 18.94 -6.86 -6.71
N LEU A 643 18.42 -8.09 -6.70
CA LEU A 643 18.46 -8.94 -5.50
C LEU A 643 19.69 -9.85 -5.38
N HIS A 644 20.24 -10.37 -6.47
CA HIS A 644 21.26 -11.44 -6.43
C HIS A 644 22.64 -11.01 -6.94
N GLN A 645 22.75 -9.92 -7.73
CA GLN A 645 24.03 -9.58 -8.36
C GLN A 645 25.14 -9.24 -7.37
N ALA A 646 24.81 -8.66 -6.21
CA ALA A 646 25.77 -8.37 -5.15
C ALA A 646 26.37 -9.67 -4.59
N ASP A 647 25.53 -10.64 -4.23
CA ASP A 647 25.95 -11.95 -3.72
C ASP A 647 26.71 -12.75 -4.77
N LEU A 648 26.27 -12.69 -6.04
CA LEU A 648 26.98 -13.29 -7.16
C LEU A 648 28.41 -12.73 -7.31
N ASN A 649 28.64 -11.46 -6.95
CA ASN A 649 29.97 -10.84 -6.97
C ASN A 649 30.80 -11.19 -5.73
N GLN A 650 30.16 -11.60 -4.63
CA GLN A 650 30.80 -11.98 -3.37
C GLN A 650 31.14 -13.47 -3.27
N VAL A 651 30.79 -14.29 -4.28
CA VAL A 651 31.14 -15.71 -4.31
C VAL A 651 32.65 -15.88 -4.13
N ALA A 652 33.03 -16.70 -3.16
CA ALA A 652 34.43 -16.93 -2.84
C ALA A 652 35.17 -17.57 -4.02
N SER A 653 36.49 -17.35 -4.09
CA SER A 653 37.33 -17.87 -5.18
C SER A 653 37.36 -19.41 -5.27
N ASP A 654 37.01 -20.10 -4.19
CA ASP A 654 36.84 -21.57 -4.14
C ASP A 654 35.47 -22.05 -4.70
N GLY A 655 34.61 -21.11 -5.10
CA GLY A 655 33.25 -21.34 -5.59
C GLY A 655 32.19 -21.45 -4.48
N ARG A 656 32.51 -21.15 -3.22
CA ARG A 656 31.53 -21.17 -2.13
C ARG A 656 30.54 -20.00 -2.23
N LEU A 657 29.26 -20.32 -2.25
CA LEU A 657 28.16 -19.35 -2.37
C LEU A 657 27.73 -18.80 -1.00
N PRO A 658 27.33 -17.52 -0.91
CA PRO A 658 26.59 -16.99 0.23
C PRO A 658 25.31 -17.81 0.48
N SER A 659 24.90 -17.96 1.74
CA SER A 659 23.78 -18.82 2.13
C SER A 659 22.48 -18.44 1.44
N GLY A 660 22.13 -17.15 1.39
CA GLY A 660 20.91 -16.67 0.72
C GLY A 660 20.86 -17.01 -0.77
N LEU A 661 21.95 -16.78 -1.50
CA LEU A 661 22.07 -17.15 -2.91
C LEU A 661 22.02 -18.67 -3.12
N GLN A 662 22.65 -19.44 -2.22
CA GLN A 662 22.65 -20.90 -2.28
C GLN A 662 21.24 -21.47 -2.08
N ASP A 663 20.50 -20.98 -1.09
CA ASP A 663 19.12 -21.39 -0.83
C ASP A 663 18.21 -21.03 -2.01
N TYR A 664 18.36 -19.82 -2.58
CA TYR A 664 17.61 -19.42 -3.77
C TYR A 664 17.85 -20.33 -4.98
N LEU A 665 19.11 -20.66 -5.28
CA LEU A 665 19.46 -21.54 -6.39
C LEU A 665 18.93 -22.97 -6.17
N ARG A 666 18.94 -23.46 -4.93
CA ARG A 666 18.33 -24.75 -4.57
C ARG A 666 16.82 -24.74 -4.79
N ASP A 667 16.14 -23.66 -4.46
CA ASP A 667 14.70 -23.53 -4.67
C ASP A 667 14.36 -23.49 -6.17
N GLN A 668 15.21 -22.88 -7.00
CA GLN A 668 15.08 -22.95 -8.46
C GLN A 668 15.28 -24.36 -8.99
N ASP A 669 16.29 -25.08 -8.48
CA ASP A 669 16.56 -26.46 -8.84
C ASP A 669 15.36 -27.37 -8.54
N LEU A 670 14.72 -27.18 -7.37
CA LEU A 670 13.52 -27.89 -6.94
C LEU A 670 12.29 -27.49 -7.79
N GLY A 671 12.04 -26.19 -7.95
CA GLY A 671 10.87 -25.67 -8.65
C GLY A 671 10.82 -26.08 -10.12
N HIS A 672 11.97 -26.11 -10.80
CA HIS A 672 12.08 -26.54 -12.19
C HIS A 672 12.24 -28.05 -12.38
N ARG A 673 12.29 -28.83 -11.29
CA ARG A 673 12.53 -30.27 -11.31
C ARG A 673 13.78 -30.61 -12.14
N THR A 674 14.85 -29.87 -11.89
CA THR A 674 16.17 -30.10 -12.48
C THR A 674 16.74 -31.44 -12.04
N ASP A 675 17.99 -31.74 -12.43
CA ASP A 675 18.69 -32.99 -12.14
C ASP A 675 18.50 -33.51 -10.70
N PRO A 676 17.71 -34.59 -10.49
CA PRO A 676 17.48 -35.19 -9.18
C PRO A 676 18.76 -35.76 -8.55
N ALA A 677 19.78 -36.07 -9.35
CA ALA A 677 21.09 -36.50 -8.87
C ALA A 677 21.96 -35.34 -8.34
N ARG A 678 21.50 -34.09 -8.49
CA ARG A 678 22.14 -32.85 -8.04
C ARG A 678 23.55 -32.63 -8.61
N GLN A 679 23.82 -33.15 -9.81
CA GLN A 679 25.11 -33.01 -10.48
C GLN A 679 25.10 -31.81 -11.43
N TYR A 680 24.07 -31.68 -12.25
CA TYR A 680 23.98 -30.66 -13.31
C TYR A 680 22.74 -29.79 -13.14
N ASN A 681 22.82 -28.88 -12.17
CA ASN A 681 21.74 -27.99 -11.76
C ASN A 681 22.24 -26.53 -11.73
N PHE A 682 21.36 -25.56 -11.43
CA PHE A 682 21.74 -24.14 -11.41
C PHE A 682 22.77 -23.87 -10.32
N THR A 683 22.65 -24.50 -9.16
CA THR A 683 23.61 -24.36 -8.06
C THR A 683 25.03 -24.76 -8.49
N THR A 684 25.20 -25.95 -9.08
CA THR A 684 26.51 -26.45 -9.50
C THR A 684 27.07 -25.68 -10.69
N LEU A 685 26.20 -25.17 -11.57
CA LEU A 685 26.59 -24.31 -12.69
C LEU A 685 27.23 -23.00 -12.20
N VAL A 686 26.61 -22.30 -11.24
CA VAL A 686 27.15 -21.04 -10.69
C VAL A 686 28.48 -21.29 -9.99
N GLN A 687 28.60 -22.39 -9.24
CA GLN A 687 29.85 -22.78 -8.58
C GLN A 687 30.96 -23.09 -9.60
N ALA A 688 30.65 -23.84 -10.66
CA ALA A 688 31.60 -24.18 -11.71
C ALA A 688 32.12 -22.92 -12.42
N ALA A 689 31.22 -22.02 -12.81
CA ALA A 689 31.59 -20.75 -13.47
C ALA A 689 32.57 -19.94 -12.61
N ARG A 690 32.28 -19.82 -11.31
CA ARG A 690 33.10 -19.04 -10.38
C ARG A 690 34.47 -19.64 -10.10
N ARG A 691 34.57 -20.97 -9.99
CA ARG A 691 35.86 -21.67 -9.85
C ARG A 691 36.82 -21.39 -11.01
N GLU A 692 36.27 -21.21 -12.21
CA GLU A 692 37.04 -20.93 -13.44
C GLU A 692 37.16 -19.43 -13.73
N GLY A 693 36.74 -18.55 -12.82
CA GLY A 693 36.85 -17.10 -12.97
C GLY A 693 35.81 -16.45 -13.91
N ILE A 694 34.82 -17.22 -14.38
CA ILE A 694 33.73 -16.70 -15.21
C ILE A 694 32.71 -15.98 -14.31
N GLN A 695 32.38 -14.74 -14.66
CA GLN A 695 31.45 -13.93 -13.90
C GLN A 695 30.01 -14.29 -14.24
N VAL A 696 29.28 -14.82 -13.26
CA VAL A 696 27.84 -15.01 -13.38
C VAL A 696 27.12 -13.67 -13.24
N ARG A 697 26.24 -13.37 -14.18
CA ARG A 697 25.42 -12.15 -14.19
C ARG A 697 23.93 -12.43 -14.34
N ALA A 698 23.14 -11.72 -13.55
CA ALA A 698 21.69 -11.73 -13.62
C ALA A 698 21.18 -11.05 -14.90
N LEU A 699 20.08 -11.57 -15.47
CA LEU A 699 19.37 -10.95 -16.60
C LEU A 699 18.04 -10.33 -16.21
N ASP A 700 17.43 -10.81 -15.12
CA ASP A 700 16.17 -10.28 -14.61
C ASP A 700 16.37 -9.12 -13.62
N CYS A 701 15.29 -8.45 -13.27
CA CYS A 701 15.13 -7.69 -12.03
C CYS A 701 13.79 -8.10 -11.38
N ALA A 702 13.54 -7.66 -10.15
CA ALA A 702 12.28 -7.96 -9.47
C ALA A 702 11.04 -7.63 -10.34
N ALA A 703 11.09 -6.50 -11.07
CA ALA A 703 10.00 -6.04 -11.92
C ALA A 703 9.86 -6.81 -13.25
N SER A 704 10.93 -7.40 -13.79
CA SER A 704 10.87 -8.20 -15.02
C SER A 704 10.48 -9.66 -14.76
N TYR A 705 10.82 -10.17 -13.57
CA TYR A 705 10.65 -11.57 -13.21
C TYR A 705 9.27 -11.88 -12.62
N ARG A 706 8.76 -11.02 -11.73
CA ARG A 706 7.50 -11.24 -10.97
C ARG A 706 6.34 -10.46 -11.57
N LEU A 707 5.81 -10.99 -12.66
CA LEU A 707 4.71 -10.39 -13.43
C LEU A 707 3.32 -10.92 -13.03
N ASP A 708 3.22 -11.68 -11.93
CA ASP A 708 1.95 -12.20 -11.43
C ASP A 708 0.90 -11.07 -11.37
N GLY A 709 -0.30 -11.31 -11.93
CA GLY A 709 -1.42 -10.35 -11.99
C GLY A 709 -1.33 -9.28 -13.09
N MET A 710 -0.20 -9.13 -13.79
CA MET A 710 -0.03 -8.09 -14.81
C MET A 710 -0.57 -8.49 -16.19
N ASP A 711 -0.57 -9.78 -16.53
CA ASP A 711 -1.05 -10.27 -17.83
C ASP A 711 -2.52 -9.91 -18.10
N ASP A 712 -3.38 -10.08 -17.09
CA ASP A 712 -4.82 -9.79 -17.16
C ASP A 712 -5.10 -8.28 -17.28
N LEU A 713 -4.27 -7.45 -16.66
CA LEU A 713 -4.42 -5.99 -16.65
C LEU A 713 -4.12 -5.34 -18.01
N TYR A 714 -3.18 -5.92 -18.77
CA TYR A 714 -2.72 -5.36 -20.04
C TYR A 714 -3.25 -6.09 -21.28
N GLY A 715 -4.06 -7.15 -21.11
CA GLY A 715 -4.62 -7.91 -22.23
C GLY A 715 -3.54 -8.42 -23.19
N ALA A 716 -2.36 -8.68 -22.65
CA ALA A 716 -1.09 -8.66 -23.38
C ALA A 716 -0.88 -9.85 -24.32
N GLY A 717 -1.83 -10.79 -24.38
CA GLY A 717 -1.60 -12.15 -24.85
C GLY A 717 -0.55 -12.85 -23.98
N GLN A 718 -0.38 -14.15 -24.14
CA GLN A 718 0.59 -14.97 -23.38
C GLN A 718 2.07 -14.64 -23.68
N THR A 719 2.44 -13.39 -24.01
CA THR A 719 3.79 -12.96 -24.42
C THR A 719 4.38 -11.80 -23.60
N LEU A 720 3.71 -11.36 -22.52
CA LEU A 720 4.20 -10.24 -21.70
C LEU A 720 5.59 -10.51 -21.13
N ARG A 721 5.79 -11.70 -20.54
CA ARG A 721 7.07 -12.12 -19.97
C ARG A 721 8.19 -12.06 -21.02
N GLN A 722 7.95 -12.50 -22.25
CA GLN A 722 8.92 -12.44 -23.33
C GLN A 722 9.28 -11.00 -23.69
N ARG A 723 8.29 -10.11 -23.85
CA ARG A 723 8.55 -8.70 -24.19
C ARG A 723 9.37 -8.00 -23.10
N VAL A 724 8.94 -8.15 -21.85
CA VAL A 724 9.57 -7.51 -20.68
C VAL A 724 10.97 -8.06 -20.44
N PHE A 725 11.14 -9.39 -20.49
CA PHE A 725 12.46 -10.02 -20.33
C PHE A 725 13.44 -9.55 -21.41
N SER A 726 13.09 -9.73 -22.69
CA SER A 726 13.98 -9.40 -23.81
C SER A 726 14.43 -7.93 -23.75
N TYR A 727 13.50 -7.01 -23.44
CA TYR A 727 13.78 -5.58 -23.32
C TYR A 727 14.76 -5.25 -22.18
N HIS A 728 14.54 -5.82 -20.99
CA HIS A 728 15.38 -5.57 -19.82
C HIS A 728 16.76 -6.24 -19.96
N ALA A 729 16.76 -7.54 -20.24
CA ALA A 729 17.97 -8.35 -20.37
C ALA A 729 18.91 -7.82 -21.46
N SER A 730 18.37 -7.34 -22.59
CA SER A 730 19.18 -6.75 -23.66
C SER A 730 19.92 -5.48 -23.20
N ARG A 731 19.29 -4.64 -22.36
CA ARG A 731 19.96 -3.47 -21.77
C ARG A 731 21.05 -3.87 -20.78
N VAL A 732 20.81 -4.91 -19.98
CA VAL A 732 21.82 -5.43 -19.03
C VAL A 732 23.06 -5.91 -19.80
N ILE A 733 22.87 -6.63 -20.91
CA ILE A 733 23.97 -7.09 -21.76
C ILE A 733 24.66 -5.89 -22.44
N ALA A 734 23.91 -4.96 -23.02
CA ALA A 734 24.44 -3.79 -23.71
C ALA A 734 25.25 -2.86 -22.80
N ALA A 735 24.81 -2.67 -21.54
CA ALA A 735 25.54 -1.87 -20.56
C ALA A 735 26.91 -2.45 -20.22
N ARG A 736 27.10 -3.77 -20.35
CA ARG A 736 28.40 -4.43 -20.17
C ARG A 736 29.28 -4.34 -21.41
N THR A 737 28.72 -4.59 -22.60
CA THR A 737 29.49 -4.63 -23.85
C THR A 737 30.03 -3.26 -24.25
N ALA A 738 29.48 -2.16 -23.70
CA ALA A 738 29.99 -0.81 -23.88
C ALA A 738 31.34 -0.51 -23.19
N LEU A 739 31.87 -1.41 -22.34
CA LEU A 739 33.13 -1.22 -21.62
C LEU A 739 34.32 -1.85 -22.38
N PRO A 740 35.41 -1.12 -22.66
CA PRO A 740 36.58 -1.64 -23.37
C PRO A 740 37.24 -2.84 -22.66
N GLY A 741 37.68 -3.85 -23.42
CA GLY A 741 38.54 -4.94 -22.92
C GLY A 741 37.84 -6.11 -22.23
N ARG A 742 36.53 -6.32 -22.46
CA ARG A 742 35.79 -7.47 -21.89
C ARG A 742 35.86 -8.71 -22.79
N GLY A 743 35.84 -9.88 -22.16
CA GLY A 743 35.88 -11.18 -22.83
C GLY A 743 34.56 -11.56 -23.49
N LYS A 744 34.51 -12.77 -24.04
CA LYS A 744 33.33 -13.35 -24.67
C LYS A 744 32.26 -13.66 -23.62
N TRP A 745 30.99 -13.71 -24.02
CA TRP A 745 29.90 -13.98 -23.09
C TRP A 745 28.93 -15.04 -23.60
N ILE A 746 28.34 -15.77 -22.66
CA ILE A 746 27.26 -16.73 -22.91
C ILE A 746 26.04 -16.30 -22.12
N ALA A 747 24.84 -16.40 -22.69
CA ALA A 747 23.58 -16.25 -21.96
C ALA A 747 22.82 -17.57 -21.93
N LEU A 748 22.52 -18.11 -20.75
CA LEU A 748 21.65 -19.27 -20.56
C LEU A 748 20.24 -18.79 -20.19
N VAL A 749 19.28 -19.04 -21.08
CA VAL A 749 17.89 -18.59 -20.95
C VAL A 749 16.91 -19.68 -21.40
N GLY A 750 15.65 -19.54 -21.04
CA GLY A 750 14.58 -20.40 -21.50
C GLY A 750 14.39 -20.32 -23.02
N ASP A 751 13.96 -21.41 -23.64
CA ASP A 751 13.76 -21.51 -25.09
C ASP A 751 12.94 -20.36 -25.69
N THR A 752 11.94 -19.86 -24.96
CA THR A 752 11.06 -18.77 -25.40
C THR A 752 11.71 -17.38 -25.37
N HIS A 753 12.90 -17.26 -24.77
CA HIS A 753 13.67 -16.02 -24.64
C HIS A 753 14.94 -16.00 -25.52
N ALA A 754 15.42 -17.18 -25.94
CA ALA A 754 16.65 -17.32 -26.71
C ALA A 754 16.52 -16.71 -28.11
N SER A 755 15.45 -17.07 -28.82
CA SER A 755 15.14 -16.64 -30.20
C SER A 755 13.73 -16.06 -30.31
N THR A 756 13.34 -15.63 -31.50
CA THR A 756 12.00 -15.08 -31.77
C THR A 756 10.92 -16.08 -31.35
N TYR A 757 9.99 -15.64 -30.50
CA TYR A 757 8.87 -16.46 -30.03
C TYR A 757 7.55 -15.69 -30.12
N LYS A 758 6.55 -16.27 -30.79
CA LYS A 758 5.23 -15.65 -31.02
C LYS A 758 5.32 -14.18 -31.51
N GLY A 759 6.28 -13.88 -32.39
CA GLY A 759 6.52 -12.55 -32.96
C GLY A 759 7.30 -11.57 -32.07
N VAL A 760 7.72 -11.98 -30.86
CA VAL A 760 8.58 -11.18 -29.99
C VAL A 760 10.04 -11.55 -30.23
N PRO A 761 10.95 -10.59 -30.50
CA PRO A 761 12.38 -10.88 -30.64
C PRO A 761 13.00 -11.39 -29.33
N GLY A 762 13.77 -12.47 -29.42
CA GLY A 762 14.59 -13.00 -28.33
C GLY A 762 15.95 -12.29 -28.24
N LEU A 763 16.78 -12.69 -27.27
CA LEU A 763 18.10 -12.08 -27.07
C LEU A 763 19.01 -12.23 -28.28
N ALA A 764 18.94 -13.34 -29.00
CA ALA A 764 19.74 -13.56 -30.19
C ALA A 764 19.45 -12.54 -31.29
N GLN A 765 18.17 -12.17 -31.49
CA GLN A 765 17.78 -11.15 -32.47
C GLN A 765 18.13 -9.74 -32.01
N LEU A 766 18.05 -9.46 -30.71
CA LEU A 766 18.36 -8.13 -30.16
C LEU A 766 19.87 -7.81 -30.17
N HIS A 767 20.73 -8.84 -30.16
CA HIS A 767 22.19 -8.68 -30.16
C HIS A 767 22.89 -9.14 -31.45
N ASP A 768 22.14 -9.62 -32.45
CA ASP A 768 22.66 -10.23 -33.69
C ASP A 768 23.71 -11.33 -33.43
N VAL A 769 23.34 -12.29 -32.57
CA VAL A 769 24.20 -13.42 -32.19
C VAL A 769 23.49 -14.75 -32.49
N THR A 770 24.24 -15.84 -32.56
CA THR A 770 23.65 -17.18 -32.77
C THR A 770 22.91 -17.66 -31.52
N ALA A 771 21.71 -18.21 -31.71
CA ALA A 771 20.97 -18.96 -30.71
C ALA A 771 21.24 -20.45 -30.88
N LEU A 772 21.69 -21.10 -29.80
CA LEU A 772 21.89 -22.55 -29.73
C LEU A 772 20.90 -23.14 -28.72
N ARG A 773 20.00 -24.01 -29.16
CA ARG A 773 19.12 -24.76 -28.25
C ARG A 773 19.80 -26.05 -27.82
N ILE A 774 19.98 -26.27 -26.51
CA ILE A 774 20.55 -27.52 -26.00
C ILE A 774 19.46 -28.36 -25.35
N VAL A 775 19.30 -29.60 -25.81
CA VAL A 775 18.19 -30.49 -25.43
C VAL A 775 18.67 -31.83 -24.89
N ASP A 776 17.87 -32.42 -24.00
CA ASP A 776 18.10 -33.77 -23.48
C ASP A 776 17.90 -34.80 -24.60
N ALA A 777 18.81 -35.78 -24.66
CA ALA A 777 18.67 -36.99 -25.44
C ALA A 777 18.81 -38.24 -24.58
N GLY A 778 18.27 -39.34 -25.07
CA GLY A 778 18.39 -40.66 -24.48
C GLY A 778 19.24 -41.62 -25.29
N ALA A 779 19.26 -42.89 -24.87
CA ALA A 779 19.98 -43.95 -25.57
C ALA A 779 19.55 -44.06 -27.05
N GLY A 780 20.53 -44.19 -27.95
CA GLY A 780 20.31 -44.37 -29.39
C GLY A 780 19.96 -43.09 -30.18
N GLN A 781 19.84 -41.93 -29.52
CA GLN A 781 19.63 -40.65 -30.19
C GLN A 781 20.97 -39.96 -30.51
N GLN A 782 21.04 -39.30 -31.66
CA GLN A 782 22.25 -38.58 -32.10
C GLN A 782 22.51 -37.36 -31.20
N THR A 783 23.78 -37.10 -30.91
CA THR A 783 24.25 -36.00 -30.04
C THR A 783 24.99 -34.90 -30.81
N ASN A 784 24.67 -34.76 -32.09
CA ASN A 784 25.36 -33.87 -33.01
C ASN A 784 24.70 -32.49 -33.00
N ILE A 785 25.45 -31.47 -33.44
CA ILE A 785 24.93 -30.14 -33.66
C ILE A 785 24.27 -30.06 -35.04
N THR A 786 23.04 -29.56 -35.12
CA THR A 786 22.25 -29.45 -36.35
C THR A 786 21.63 -28.07 -36.47
N LEU A 787 21.08 -27.73 -37.63
CA LEU A 787 20.07 -26.68 -37.68
C LEU A 787 18.91 -27.08 -36.76
N ASP A 788 18.31 -26.11 -36.06
CA ASP A 788 17.21 -26.42 -35.16
C ASP A 788 15.92 -26.65 -35.98
N PRO A 789 15.35 -27.87 -35.97
CA PRO A 789 14.05 -28.12 -36.62
C PRO A 789 12.90 -27.40 -35.90
N GLY A 790 13.12 -26.91 -34.68
CA GLY A 790 12.10 -26.40 -33.78
C GLY A 790 11.40 -27.52 -33.02
N GLU A 791 10.62 -27.13 -32.02
CA GLU A 791 9.87 -28.06 -31.16
C GLU A 791 8.55 -27.41 -30.71
N TYR A 792 7.47 -28.19 -30.71
CA TYR A 792 6.21 -27.74 -30.12
C TYR A 792 6.37 -27.71 -28.60
N TYR A 793 6.39 -26.51 -28.04
CA TYR A 793 6.82 -26.29 -26.67
C TYR A 793 5.67 -26.39 -25.69
N LEU A 794 5.80 -27.30 -24.72
CA LEU A 794 4.97 -27.37 -23.52
C LEU A 794 5.83 -27.00 -22.30
N PRO A 795 5.68 -25.81 -21.69
CA PRO A 795 6.46 -25.43 -20.53
C PRO A 795 6.15 -26.30 -19.31
N SER A 796 7.13 -26.43 -18.40
CA SER A 796 7.00 -27.21 -17.17
C SER A 796 6.07 -26.58 -16.10
N MET A 797 5.77 -25.27 -16.20
CA MET A 797 4.89 -24.54 -15.26
C MET A 797 4.03 -23.45 -15.94
N GLY A 798 3.17 -23.83 -16.89
CA GLY A 798 2.16 -22.92 -17.47
C GLY A 798 1.46 -23.50 -18.71
N ARG A 799 0.34 -22.87 -19.16
CA ARG A 799 -0.25 -23.16 -20.47
C ARG A 799 0.49 -22.33 -21.53
N GLY A 800 1.32 -22.99 -22.34
CA GLY A 800 1.93 -22.41 -23.53
C GLY A 800 1.74 -23.34 -24.72
N ASP A 801 1.27 -22.78 -25.82
CA ASP A 801 0.85 -23.38 -27.09
C ASP A 801 1.60 -22.68 -28.25
N GLY A 802 2.94 -22.80 -28.26
CA GLY A 802 3.84 -22.14 -29.21
C GLY A 802 4.97 -23.05 -29.71
N VAL A 803 5.61 -22.69 -30.82
CA VAL A 803 6.79 -23.41 -31.34
C VAL A 803 8.05 -22.64 -30.96
N VAL A 804 9.01 -23.32 -30.34
CA VAL A 804 10.35 -22.76 -30.07
C VAL A 804 11.32 -23.23 -31.14
N LYS A 805 12.18 -22.31 -31.60
CA LYS A 805 13.19 -22.60 -32.62
C LYS A 805 14.36 -21.63 -32.46
N ALA A 806 15.54 -22.17 -32.19
CA ALA A 806 16.81 -21.47 -32.27
C ALA A 806 17.41 -21.59 -33.68
N ASP A 807 18.67 -21.23 -33.86
CA ASP A 807 19.34 -21.44 -35.16
C ASP A 807 19.88 -22.84 -35.25
N TRP A 808 20.61 -23.21 -34.22
CA TRP A 808 21.26 -24.48 -34.09
C TRP A 808 20.68 -25.21 -32.90
N ARG A 809 20.73 -26.54 -32.95
CA ARG A 809 20.33 -27.43 -31.86
C ARG A 809 21.46 -28.39 -31.56
N LEU A 810 21.74 -28.59 -30.27
CA LEU A 810 22.63 -29.64 -29.78
C LEU A 810 21.84 -30.56 -28.85
N ALA A 811 21.84 -31.85 -29.15
CA ALA A 811 21.25 -32.86 -28.29
C ALA A 811 22.36 -33.56 -27.49
N LEU A 812 22.16 -33.83 -26.19
CA LEU A 812 23.16 -34.53 -25.37
C LEU A 812 22.54 -35.69 -24.59
N THR A 813 23.17 -36.86 -24.66
CA THR A 813 22.68 -38.05 -23.95
C THR A 813 22.83 -37.88 -22.45
N VAL A 814 21.72 -37.58 -21.78
CA VAL A 814 21.64 -37.40 -20.32
C VAL A 814 20.55 -38.28 -19.68
N ARG A 815 19.82 -39.04 -20.50
CA ARG A 815 18.77 -39.97 -20.06
C ARG A 815 19.08 -41.39 -20.50
N GLU A 816 18.66 -42.36 -19.70
CA GLU A 816 18.78 -43.78 -20.06
C GLU A 816 17.79 -44.16 -21.17
N ALA A 817 16.54 -43.66 -21.09
CA ALA A 817 15.52 -43.88 -22.10
C ALA A 817 15.53 -42.79 -23.19
N PRO A 818 15.19 -43.12 -24.46
CA PRO A 818 15.02 -42.14 -25.53
C PRO A 818 14.11 -40.98 -25.13
N PHE A 819 14.53 -39.75 -25.44
CA PHE A 819 13.75 -38.55 -25.15
C PHE A 819 12.82 -38.21 -26.33
N THR A 820 11.54 -38.00 -26.06
CA THR A 820 10.55 -37.67 -27.10
C THR A 820 10.50 -36.17 -27.34
N TYR A 821 10.98 -35.72 -28.51
CA TYR A 821 10.78 -34.35 -28.97
C TYR A 821 9.39 -34.18 -29.58
N LEU A 822 8.72 -33.08 -29.29
CA LEU A 822 7.41 -32.79 -29.87
C LEU A 822 7.55 -32.13 -31.25
N ASP A 823 7.09 -32.82 -32.29
CA ASP A 823 7.16 -32.31 -33.65
C ASP A 823 6.36 -31.00 -33.78
N PRO A 824 7.00 -29.89 -34.24
CA PRO A 824 6.32 -28.61 -34.44
C PRO A 824 5.14 -28.70 -35.43
N SER A 825 5.08 -29.72 -36.30
CA SER A 825 3.96 -29.97 -37.20
C SER A 825 2.67 -30.36 -36.47
N LEU A 826 2.78 -30.94 -35.26
CA LEU A 826 1.65 -31.39 -34.43
C LEU A 826 0.99 -30.26 -33.64
N ALA A 827 1.49 -29.02 -33.75
CA ALA A 827 0.90 -27.86 -33.12
C ALA A 827 -0.53 -27.59 -33.67
N PRO A 828 -1.55 -27.37 -32.81
CA PRO A 828 -2.93 -27.11 -33.23
C PRO A 828 -3.08 -25.92 -34.20
N SER A 829 -4.19 -25.90 -34.95
CA SER A 829 -4.56 -24.75 -35.78
C SER A 829 -4.72 -23.49 -34.92
N GLY A 830 -3.99 -22.42 -35.25
CA GLY A 830 -3.95 -21.17 -34.48
C GLY A 830 -2.66 -20.93 -33.69
N VAL A 831 -1.77 -21.93 -33.59
CA VAL A 831 -0.44 -21.74 -32.98
C VAL A 831 0.45 -20.87 -33.88
N ILE A 832 0.96 -19.77 -33.33
CA ILE A 832 1.91 -18.89 -34.02
C ILE A 832 3.25 -19.62 -34.17
N ARG A 833 3.72 -19.75 -35.40
CA ARG A 833 5.00 -20.37 -35.75
C ARG A 833 6.08 -19.28 -35.93
N PRO A 834 7.33 -19.55 -35.55
CA PRO A 834 8.43 -18.59 -35.66
C PRO A 834 8.79 -18.21 -37.09
#